data_AF-A0A438DG32-F1
#
_entry.id   AF-A0A438DG32-F1
#
_cell.length_a   1.000
_cell.length_b   1.000
_cell.length_c   1.000
_cell.angle_alpha   90.00
_cell.angle_beta   90.00
_cell.angle_gamma   90.00
#
_symmetry.space_group_name_H-M   'P 1'
#
loop_
_entity.id
_entity.type
_entity.pdbx_description
1 polymer ?
#
loop_
_entity_poly.entity_id
_entity_poly.type
_entity_poly.pdbx_seq_one_letter_code
_entity_poly.pdbx_strand_id
1 'polypeptide(L)'
;MFVRPHAQRTILTLFIWLCVIHLLQPAGWNLKKEYLPAGWLCLVCGASENQKLPPNFRKLAKDAYTPDVIAASDCMLGKIGYGTFSEALAYKLPFVFVRRDYFNEEPFLRNMLEYYQGGIEMIRRDFLTGRWIPYLERAISLKPCYQGGSNGGEVAACILQDTAVGKHYASDKFSGARRLQDAIVLGYQLQRAVGKDICIPYWYSLAANELSLHTALPTIETSKTTSITEVCTEDFEILHGDIHGLSDTASFLKSLARLDASYDSGKNTKCQMRERVAAAALFNWEEEIFVARAPGRLDVMGGIADYSGSLVLQMPIREACHVAVQKNDPSKQKLWKHVQARQHIDGQGPKPILQIVSFGSELSNRGPTFDMDLSDFLQGEQPISYKKAKEYFARDPAQKWAAYVAGTILVLMRELGVHFENSISIVVSSAVPEGKGVSSSAAVEVASMSAIAASHGLNIAPRDLAYFVKRHVENHIVGAPCGVMDQMASVCGEANKLLAMVCQPAEVLGLVEIPSHIQFWGIDSGIRHSVGGADYGSVRIGTFLGRKMIKSMASEISSYSLANGNSDWQVCAMNSDEMEKDGRELLEVEASLDYLCNLSPHRYEAVFAKKLPEYITGEAFMEKYVDHEDSVTVIDQRRNYAVRASTRHPIMRTSVSRLVLL
;
A
#
# COMPACT_ATOMS: atom_id res chain seq x y z
N MET A 1 31.08 -7.56 -36.26
CA MET A 1 31.59 -8.86 -35.75
C MET A 1 30.52 -9.77 -35.13
N PHE A 2 29.25 -9.35 -35.01
CA PHE A 2 28.20 -10.08 -34.26
C PHE A 2 27.03 -10.62 -35.11
N VAL A 3 27.23 -10.88 -36.41
CA VAL A 3 26.18 -11.45 -37.26
C VAL A 3 26.61 -12.85 -37.71
N ARG A 4 26.34 -13.86 -36.86
CA ARG A 4 26.35 -15.28 -37.23
C ARG A 4 25.07 -15.94 -36.70
N PRO A 5 24.46 -16.89 -37.44
CA PRO A 5 23.25 -17.61 -37.02
C PRO A 5 23.44 -18.33 -35.68
N HIS A 6 22.34 -18.45 -34.91
CA HIS A 6 22.30 -18.99 -33.54
C HIS A 6 22.98 -20.36 -33.36
N ALA A 7 23.01 -21.20 -34.42
CA ALA A 7 23.59 -22.54 -34.42
C ALA A 7 25.14 -22.59 -34.55
N GLN A 8 25.83 -21.47 -34.69
CA GLN A 8 27.30 -21.41 -34.92
C GLN A 8 28.06 -20.54 -33.89
N ARG A 9 27.43 -20.14 -32.79
CA ARG A 9 28.06 -19.26 -31.78
C ARG A 9 28.67 -20.09 -30.64
N THR A 10 29.98 -19.96 -30.44
CA THR A 10 30.74 -20.60 -29.34
C THR A 10 30.60 -19.85 -28.01
N ILE A 11 30.01 -18.64 -28.03
CA ILE A 11 29.88 -17.74 -26.87
C ILE A 11 28.45 -17.20 -26.87
N LEU A 12 27.77 -17.28 -25.71
CA LEU A 12 26.43 -16.75 -25.50
C LEU A 12 26.50 -15.29 -25.03
N THR A 13 25.54 -14.48 -25.47
CA THR A 13 25.48 -13.03 -25.23
C THR A 13 24.21 -12.64 -24.49
N LEU A 14 24.37 -11.93 -23.38
CA LEU A 14 23.30 -11.39 -22.55
C LEU A 14 23.27 -9.86 -22.66
N PHE A 15 22.16 -9.28 -23.08
CA PHE A 15 21.98 -7.82 -23.02
C PHE A 15 21.45 -7.37 -21.66
N ILE A 16 22.09 -6.37 -21.04
CA ILE A 16 21.65 -5.73 -19.79
C ILE A 16 21.63 -4.21 -19.93
N TRP A 17 20.54 -3.60 -19.48
CA TRP A 17 20.41 -2.14 -19.38
C TRP A 17 20.58 -1.62 -17.94
N LEU A 18 21.72 -1.00 -17.66
CA LEU A 18 22.22 -0.61 -16.34
C LEU A 18 21.75 0.76 -15.83
N CYS A 19 21.51 1.75 -16.70
CA CYS A 19 20.88 3.03 -16.31
C CYS A 19 19.55 2.82 -15.57
N VAL A 20 18.85 1.75 -15.94
CA VAL A 20 17.58 1.37 -15.33
C VAL A 20 17.82 0.63 -14.00
N ILE A 21 18.91 -0.12 -13.85
CA ILE A 21 19.25 -0.90 -12.63
C ILE A 21 19.63 0.00 -11.43
N HIS A 22 20.11 1.23 -11.63
CA HIS A 22 20.40 2.16 -10.53
C HIS A 22 19.21 2.43 -9.60
N LEU A 23 17.98 2.42 -10.13
CA LEU A 23 16.74 2.56 -9.34
C LEU A 23 16.43 1.33 -8.47
N LEU A 24 17.15 0.20 -8.61
CA LEU A 24 16.98 -1.01 -7.79
C LEU A 24 18.10 -1.25 -6.77
N GLN A 25 19.20 -0.48 -6.84
CA GLN A 25 20.44 -0.76 -6.13
C GLN A 25 20.50 -0.07 -4.75
N PRO A 26 20.95 -0.79 -3.71
CA PRO A 26 21.55 -0.15 -2.53
C PRO A 26 22.84 0.59 -2.93
N ALA A 27 23.19 1.67 -2.23
CA ALA A 27 24.45 2.37 -2.45
C ALA A 27 25.65 1.39 -2.31
N GLY A 28 26.51 1.32 -3.34
CA GLY A 28 27.73 0.50 -3.32
C GLY A 28 27.65 -0.91 -3.95
N TRP A 29 26.57 -1.27 -4.65
CA TRP A 29 26.46 -2.57 -5.32
C TRP A 29 27.31 -2.69 -6.60
N ASN A 30 28.10 -3.77 -6.71
CA ASN A 30 29.01 -4.03 -7.84
C ASN A 30 28.73 -5.39 -8.50
N LEU A 31 28.83 -5.44 -9.84
CA LEU A 31 28.70 -6.69 -10.60
C LEU A 31 29.90 -7.61 -10.35
N LYS A 32 29.64 -8.91 -10.17
CA LYS A 32 30.68 -9.94 -9.98
C LYS A 32 30.73 -10.90 -11.16
N LYS A 33 31.92 -11.44 -11.43
CA LYS A 33 32.14 -12.42 -12.51
C LYS A 33 31.24 -13.66 -12.37
N GLU A 34 31.01 -14.08 -11.12
CA GLU A 34 30.23 -15.27 -10.72
C GLU A 34 28.74 -15.20 -11.09
N TYR A 35 28.22 -14.03 -11.47
CA TYR A 35 26.80 -13.87 -11.76
C TYR A 35 26.40 -14.43 -13.12
N LEU A 36 27.36 -14.65 -14.02
CA LEU A 36 27.12 -15.21 -15.35
C LEU A 36 27.61 -16.66 -15.43
N PRO A 37 26.91 -17.54 -16.16
CA PRO A 37 27.41 -18.88 -16.44
C PRO A 37 28.73 -18.83 -17.24
N ALA A 38 29.51 -19.90 -17.18
CA ALA A 38 30.75 -20.01 -17.95
C ALA A 38 30.48 -19.89 -19.46
N GLY A 39 31.30 -19.13 -20.18
CA GLY A 39 31.15 -18.92 -21.63
C GLY A 39 30.15 -17.84 -22.05
N TRP A 40 29.56 -17.11 -21.09
CA TRP A 40 28.68 -15.98 -21.37
C TRP A 40 29.42 -14.64 -21.37
N LEU A 41 29.04 -13.77 -22.30
CA LEU A 41 29.38 -12.35 -22.33
C LEU A 41 28.14 -11.52 -22.04
N CYS A 42 28.25 -10.54 -21.15
CA CYS A 42 27.17 -9.60 -20.88
C CYS A 42 27.48 -8.24 -21.49
N LEU A 43 26.58 -7.73 -22.33
CA LEU A 43 26.64 -6.42 -22.94
C LEU A 43 25.88 -5.43 -22.08
N VAL A 44 26.58 -4.41 -21.58
CA VAL A 44 26.09 -3.48 -20.57
C VAL A 44 25.84 -2.11 -21.18
N CYS A 45 24.57 -1.71 -21.24
CA CYS A 45 24.13 -0.38 -21.69
C CYS A 45 23.96 0.59 -20.50
N GLY A 46 24.41 1.84 -20.62
CA GLY A 46 24.17 2.89 -19.62
C GLY A 46 25.02 2.84 -18.33
N ALA A 47 26.17 2.16 -18.35
CA ALA A 47 27.14 2.23 -17.25
C ALA A 47 27.88 3.59 -17.21
N SER A 48 28.15 4.12 -16.01
CA SER A 48 28.92 5.37 -15.85
C SER A 48 30.37 5.21 -16.31
N GLU A 49 31.06 6.30 -16.64
CA GLU A 49 32.44 6.24 -17.17
C GLU A 49 33.46 5.70 -16.16
N ASN A 50 33.19 5.87 -14.87
CA ASN A 50 34.10 5.45 -13.79
C ASN A 50 33.77 4.05 -13.22
N GLN A 51 32.80 3.33 -13.78
CA GLN A 51 32.38 2.03 -13.26
C GLN A 51 33.33 0.91 -13.72
N LYS A 52 34.03 0.27 -12.79
CA LYS A 52 34.85 -0.94 -13.07
C LYS A 52 33.93 -2.14 -13.29
N LEU A 53 33.97 -2.73 -14.47
CA LEU A 53 33.21 -3.94 -14.82
C LEU A 53 34.13 -5.17 -14.88
N PRO A 54 33.65 -6.37 -14.46
CA PRO A 54 34.39 -7.62 -14.62
C PRO A 54 34.64 -7.96 -16.11
N PRO A 55 35.63 -8.80 -16.46
CA PRO A 55 36.07 -9.02 -17.85
C PRO A 55 35.00 -9.66 -18.77
N ASN A 56 34.03 -10.38 -18.19
CA ASN A 56 32.88 -10.95 -18.90
C ASN A 56 31.71 -9.96 -19.09
N PHE A 57 31.85 -8.72 -18.60
CA PHE A 57 30.89 -7.63 -18.80
C PHE A 57 31.52 -6.57 -19.69
N ARG A 58 30.95 -6.38 -20.88
CA ARG A 58 31.41 -5.42 -21.89
C ARG A 58 30.51 -4.20 -21.87
N LYS A 59 31.09 -3.04 -21.54
CA LYS A 59 30.41 -1.77 -21.65
C LYS A 59 30.17 -1.42 -23.13
N LEU A 60 28.95 -0.99 -23.45
CA LEU A 60 28.60 -0.47 -24.76
C LEU A 60 28.90 1.02 -24.86
N ALA A 61 29.18 1.49 -26.08
CA ALA A 61 29.32 2.92 -26.36
C ALA A 61 27.97 3.64 -26.18
N LYS A 62 28.01 4.93 -25.82
CA LYS A 62 26.80 5.72 -25.51
C LYS A 62 25.88 5.92 -26.73
N ASP A 63 26.44 5.88 -27.92
CA ASP A 63 25.80 6.02 -29.23
C ASP A 63 25.41 4.68 -29.87
N ALA A 64 25.62 3.55 -29.18
CA ALA A 64 25.24 2.25 -29.69
C ALA A 64 23.71 2.16 -29.87
N TYR A 65 23.28 1.83 -31.09
CA TYR A 65 21.87 1.62 -31.38
C TYR A 65 21.40 0.34 -30.67
N THR A 66 20.63 0.53 -29.59
CA THR A 66 20.23 -0.53 -28.65
C THR A 66 19.46 -1.69 -29.32
N PRO A 67 18.53 -1.45 -30.26
CA PRO A 67 17.82 -2.54 -30.96
C PRO A 67 18.75 -3.52 -31.70
N ASP A 68 19.81 -3.04 -32.36
CA ASP A 68 20.77 -3.91 -33.06
C ASP A 68 21.54 -4.81 -32.09
N VAL A 69 21.89 -4.27 -30.91
CA VAL A 69 22.60 -5.02 -29.88
C VAL A 69 21.68 -6.06 -29.24
N ILE A 70 20.42 -5.71 -29.04
CA ILE A 70 19.39 -6.64 -28.57
C ILE A 70 19.24 -7.76 -29.59
N ALA A 71 19.01 -7.46 -30.86
CA ALA A 71 18.88 -8.44 -31.94
C ALA A 71 20.11 -9.37 -32.07
N ALA A 72 21.30 -8.85 -31.75
CA ALA A 72 22.54 -9.62 -31.75
C ALA A 72 22.73 -10.49 -30.50
N SER A 73 21.94 -10.32 -29.45
CA SER A 73 22.05 -11.04 -28.18
C SER A 73 21.20 -12.33 -28.16
N ASP A 74 21.56 -13.29 -27.31
CA ASP A 74 20.83 -14.56 -27.18
C ASP A 74 19.76 -14.50 -26.07
N CYS A 75 19.89 -13.54 -25.15
CA CYS A 75 18.95 -13.33 -24.05
C CYS A 75 18.99 -11.86 -23.60
N MET A 76 17.87 -11.37 -23.08
CA MET A 76 17.76 -10.05 -22.47
C MET A 76 17.54 -10.19 -20.96
N LEU A 77 18.20 -9.34 -20.17
CA LEU A 77 17.96 -9.18 -18.74
C LEU A 77 17.73 -7.71 -18.39
N GLY A 78 16.59 -7.40 -17.78
CA GLY A 78 16.27 -6.03 -17.41
C GLY A 78 15.02 -5.86 -16.56
N LYS A 79 14.53 -4.62 -16.49
CA LYS A 79 13.21 -4.34 -15.92
C LYS A 79 12.14 -4.44 -16.99
N ILE A 80 10.98 -4.91 -16.58
CA ILE A 80 9.79 -4.91 -17.42
C ILE A 80 9.29 -3.47 -17.66
N GLY A 81 9.08 -3.14 -18.92
CA GLY A 81 8.60 -1.85 -19.40
C GLY A 81 8.36 -1.92 -20.91
N TYR A 82 7.61 -0.97 -21.47
CA TYR A 82 7.16 -1.04 -22.88
C TYR A 82 8.31 -1.21 -23.88
N GLY A 83 9.38 -0.43 -23.75
CA GLY A 83 10.54 -0.52 -24.66
C GLY A 83 11.19 -1.90 -24.64
N THR A 84 11.69 -2.33 -23.48
CA THR A 84 12.39 -3.61 -23.32
C THR A 84 11.51 -4.82 -23.64
N PHE A 85 10.24 -4.78 -23.24
CA PHE A 85 9.25 -5.82 -23.56
C PHE A 85 9.01 -5.92 -25.06
N SER A 86 8.77 -4.79 -25.72
CA SER A 86 8.41 -4.77 -27.14
C SER A 86 9.58 -5.17 -28.04
N GLU A 87 10.80 -4.78 -27.68
CA GLU A 87 12.02 -5.21 -28.37
C GLU A 87 12.27 -6.71 -28.18
N ALA A 88 12.06 -7.24 -26.97
CA ALA A 88 12.17 -8.67 -26.72
C ALA A 88 11.19 -9.50 -27.57
N LEU A 89 9.94 -9.04 -27.70
CA LEU A 89 8.95 -9.70 -28.55
C LEU A 89 9.27 -9.54 -30.05
N ALA A 90 9.64 -8.34 -30.50
CA ALA A 90 9.98 -8.07 -31.90
C ALA A 90 11.12 -8.97 -32.40
N TYR A 91 12.16 -9.15 -31.59
CA TYR A 91 13.32 -9.98 -31.91
C TYR A 91 13.20 -11.44 -31.45
N LYS A 92 12.09 -11.81 -30.80
CA LYS A 92 11.80 -13.17 -30.30
C LYS A 92 12.88 -13.68 -29.35
N LEU A 93 13.34 -12.80 -28.47
CA LEU A 93 14.40 -13.09 -27.51
C LEU A 93 13.80 -13.47 -26.16
N PRO A 94 14.34 -14.50 -25.49
CA PRO A 94 14.03 -14.75 -24.10
C PRO A 94 14.36 -13.53 -23.23
N PHE A 95 13.40 -13.10 -22.42
CA PHE A 95 13.51 -11.94 -21.56
C PHE A 95 13.40 -12.35 -20.09
N VAL A 96 14.53 -12.31 -19.39
CA VAL A 96 14.56 -12.42 -17.94
C VAL A 96 14.27 -11.04 -17.36
N PHE A 97 13.18 -10.89 -16.63
CA PHE A 97 12.76 -9.59 -16.12
C PHE A 97 12.68 -9.57 -14.60
N VAL A 98 12.98 -8.41 -14.03
CA VAL A 98 12.71 -8.08 -12.63
C VAL A 98 11.48 -7.20 -12.55
N ARG A 99 10.56 -7.53 -11.64
CA ARG A 99 9.34 -6.75 -11.41
C ARG A 99 9.65 -5.30 -11.06
N ARG A 100 8.75 -4.40 -11.46
CA ARG A 100 8.84 -2.98 -11.16
C ARG A 100 7.80 -2.61 -10.12
N ASP A 101 8.26 -2.09 -8.98
CA ASP A 101 7.38 -1.50 -7.99
C ASP A 101 6.69 -0.26 -8.59
N TYR A 102 5.37 -0.18 -8.43
CA TYR A 102 4.54 0.97 -8.83
C TYR A 102 4.41 1.22 -10.35
N PHE A 103 4.53 0.19 -11.18
CA PHE A 103 4.20 0.28 -12.62
C PHE A 103 2.87 -0.42 -12.89
N ASN A 104 1.82 0.37 -13.15
CA ASN A 104 0.44 -0.11 -13.22
C ASN A 104 0.22 -1.14 -14.34
N GLU A 105 0.97 -1.02 -15.42
CA GLU A 105 0.88 -1.86 -16.61
C GLU A 105 1.83 -3.07 -16.56
N GLU A 106 2.60 -3.23 -15.47
CA GLU A 106 3.45 -4.39 -15.25
C GLU A 106 2.70 -5.73 -15.33
N PRO A 107 1.56 -5.92 -14.62
CA PRO A 107 0.86 -7.20 -14.64
C PRO A 107 0.38 -7.57 -16.05
N PHE A 108 0.06 -6.56 -16.86
CA PHE A 108 -0.33 -6.72 -18.25
C PHE A 108 0.84 -7.20 -19.12
N LEU A 109 1.99 -6.50 -19.06
CA LEU A 109 3.17 -6.90 -19.84
C LEU A 109 3.66 -8.29 -19.42
N ARG A 110 3.57 -8.64 -18.13
CA ARG A 110 3.90 -9.97 -17.62
C ARG A 110 3.03 -11.04 -18.27
N ASN A 111 1.70 -10.87 -18.23
CA ASN A 111 0.78 -11.84 -18.82
C ASN A 111 1.03 -12.02 -20.31
N MET A 112 1.44 -10.96 -21.02
CA MET A 112 1.80 -11.04 -22.44
C MET A 112 3.12 -11.79 -22.68
N LEU A 113 4.14 -11.59 -21.84
CA LEU A 113 5.37 -12.37 -21.91
C LEU A 113 5.13 -13.85 -21.65
N GLU A 114 4.22 -14.18 -20.73
CA GLU A 114 3.81 -15.55 -20.47
C GLU A 114 3.04 -16.13 -21.66
N TYR A 115 2.09 -15.38 -22.22
CA TYR A 115 1.31 -15.79 -23.39
C TYR A 115 2.19 -16.10 -24.60
N TYR A 116 3.15 -15.24 -24.90
CA TYR A 116 4.12 -15.43 -25.99
C TYR A 116 5.33 -16.29 -25.61
N GLN A 117 5.30 -16.93 -24.43
CA GLN A 117 6.37 -17.84 -23.94
C GLN A 117 7.77 -17.20 -23.98
N GLY A 118 7.84 -15.89 -23.79
CA GLY A 118 9.05 -15.09 -23.95
C GLY A 118 9.66 -14.59 -22.65
N GLY A 119 8.99 -14.73 -21.50
CA GLY A 119 9.44 -14.15 -20.24
C GLY A 119 9.80 -15.16 -19.14
N ILE A 120 10.83 -14.83 -18.37
CA ILE A 120 11.10 -15.47 -17.07
C ILE A 120 11.18 -14.38 -16.00
N GLU A 121 10.34 -14.50 -14.97
CA GLU A 121 10.42 -13.63 -13.81
C GLU A 121 11.60 -14.03 -12.92
N MET A 122 12.46 -13.07 -12.59
CA MET A 122 13.50 -13.20 -11.57
C MET A 122 13.17 -12.32 -10.36
N ILE A 123 13.14 -12.95 -9.19
CA ILE A 123 12.90 -12.23 -7.94
C ILE A 123 14.05 -11.25 -7.64
N ARG A 124 13.70 -10.09 -7.08
CA ARG A 124 14.66 -9.00 -6.82
C ARG A 124 15.83 -9.42 -5.92
N ARG A 125 15.58 -10.31 -4.95
CA ARG A 125 16.61 -10.88 -4.07
C ARG A 125 17.67 -11.64 -4.86
N ASP A 126 17.27 -12.50 -5.78
CA ASP A 126 18.19 -13.28 -6.61
C ASP A 126 18.95 -12.39 -7.59
N PHE A 127 18.28 -11.36 -8.12
CA PHE A 127 18.95 -10.35 -8.94
C PHE A 127 20.07 -9.63 -8.17
N LEU A 128 19.81 -9.17 -6.95
CA LEU A 128 20.79 -8.42 -6.13
C LEU A 128 21.90 -9.32 -5.55
N THR A 129 21.58 -10.58 -5.22
CA THR A 129 22.58 -11.54 -4.72
C THR A 129 23.38 -12.20 -5.84
N GLY A 130 22.94 -12.05 -7.10
CA GLY A 130 23.65 -12.53 -8.28
C GLY A 130 23.40 -13.98 -8.64
N ARG A 131 22.29 -14.55 -8.17
CA ARG A 131 21.85 -15.91 -8.49
C ARG A 131 21.17 -15.97 -9.87
N TRP A 132 21.82 -15.45 -10.92
CA TRP A 132 21.19 -15.32 -12.25
C TRP A 132 21.25 -16.61 -13.06
N ILE A 133 22.25 -17.47 -12.81
CA ILE A 133 22.51 -18.71 -13.57
C ILE A 133 21.25 -19.56 -13.81
N PRO A 134 20.43 -19.90 -12.79
CA PRO A 134 19.25 -20.75 -13.00
C PRO A 134 18.16 -20.10 -13.85
N TYR A 135 18.13 -18.77 -13.91
CA TYR A 135 17.17 -18.02 -14.73
C TYR A 135 17.65 -17.94 -16.18
N LEU A 136 18.95 -17.71 -16.39
CA LEU A 136 19.57 -17.62 -17.71
C LEU A 136 19.57 -18.98 -18.44
N GLU A 137 19.85 -20.07 -17.73
CA GLU A 137 19.78 -21.43 -18.28
C GLU A 137 18.35 -21.80 -18.72
N ARG A 138 17.35 -21.41 -17.91
CA ARG A 138 15.94 -21.57 -18.29
C ARG A 138 15.54 -20.65 -19.44
N ALA A 139 16.12 -19.46 -19.56
CA ALA A 139 15.77 -18.52 -20.62
C ALA A 139 16.13 -19.09 -22.00
N ILE A 140 17.26 -19.78 -22.12
CA ILE A 140 17.69 -20.41 -23.39
C ILE A 140 16.75 -21.51 -23.87
N SER A 141 16.04 -22.19 -22.95
CA SER A 141 15.10 -23.23 -23.36
C SER A 141 13.74 -22.68 -23.82
N LEU A 142 13.49 -21.38 -23.66
CA LEU A 142 12.28 -20.73 -24.15
C LEU A 142 12.28 -20.62 -25.68
N LYS A 143 11.08 -20.70 -26.27
CA LYS A 143 10.84 -20.47 -27.70
C LYS A 143 9.80 -19.38 -27.86
N PRO A 144 10.20 -18.09 -27.81
CA PRO A 144 9.27 -16.98 -27.90
C PRO A 144 8.47 -17.02 -29.21
N CYS A 145 7.14 -16.94 -29.11
CA CYS A 145 6.21 -17.19 -30.21
C CYS A 145 5.43 -15.93 -30.62
N TYR A 146 6.14 -14.85 -30.96
CA TYR A 146 5.54 -13.62 -31.48
C TYR A 146 5.61 -13.56 -33.03
N GLN A 147 4.50 -13.20 -33.68
CA GLN A 147 4.41 -13.09 -35.15
C GLN A 147 4.18 -11.66 -35.67
N GLY A 148 4.22 -10.64 -34.80
CA GLY A 148 4.04 -9.24 -35.19
C GLY A 148 5.30 -8.57 -35.77
N GLY A 149 5.23 -7.24 -35.95
CA GLY A 149 6.26 -6.44 -36.61
C GLY A 149 7.67 -6.50 -35.99
N SER A 150 8.68 -6.10 -36.77
CA SER A 150 10.10 -6.13 -36.39
C SER A 150 10.57 -4.93 -35.57
N ASN A 151 9.69 -3.96 -35.31
CA ASN A 151 9.98 -2.72 -34.58
C ASN A 151 9.29 -2.73 -33.21
N GLY A 152 10.06 -2.61 -32.12
CA GLY A 152 9.52 -2.57 -30.76
C GLY A 152 8.43 -1.49 -30.57
N GLY A 153 8.59 -0.31 -31.17
CA GLY A 153 7.56 0.74 -31.09
C GLY A 153 6.23 0.33 -31.70
N GLU A 154 6.25 -0.28 -32.88
CA GLU A 154 5.06 -0.80 -33.56
C GLU A 154 4.46 -2.00 -32.82
N VAL A 155 5.30 -2.87 -32.27
CA VAL A 155 4.87 -3.99 -31.42
C VAL A 155 4.16 -3.48 -30.17
N ALA A 156 4.72 -2.48 -29.49
CA ALA A 156 4.07 -1.85 -28.34
C ALA A 156 2.72 -1.22 -28.74
N ALA A 157 2.67 -0.50 -29.87
CA ALA A 157 1.45 0.13 -30.36
C ALA A 157 0.36 -0.89 -30.72
N CYS A 158 0.70 -1.93 -31.48
CA CYS A 158 -0.23 -3.00 -31.84
C CYS A 158 -0.73 -3.76 -30.61
N ILE A 159 0.16 -4.08 -29.67
CA ILE A 159 -0.21 -4.74 -28.41
C ILE A 159 -1.17 -3.86 -27.60
N LEU A 160 -0.88 -2.57 -27.47
CA LEU A 160 -1.77 -1.62 -26.79
C LEU A 160 -3.13 -1.53 -27.50
N GLN A 161 -3.15 -1.52 -28.83
CA GLN A 161 -4.36 -1.48 -29.64
C GLN A 161 -5.18 -2.78 -29.51
N ASP A 162 -4.58 -3.95 -29.67
CA ASP A 162 -5.24 -5.25 -29.52
C ASP A 162 -5.83 -5.40 -28.11
N THR A 163 -5.09 -4.93 -27.10
CA THR A 163 -5.55 -4.93 -25.70
C THR A 163 -6.73 -3.99 -25.49
N ALA A 164 -6.68 -2.79 -26.06
CA ALA A 164 -7.76 -1.82 -25.95
C ALA A 164 -9.03 -2.27 -26.70
N VAL A 165 -8.88 -3.08 -27.76
CA VAL A 165 -9.98 -3.67 -28.54
C VAL A 165 -10.43 -5.03 -27.98
N GLY A 166 -9.75 -5.55 -26.95
CA GLY A 166 -10.10 -6.83 -26.32
C GLY A 166 -9.78 -8.08 -27.16
N LYS A 167 -8.97 -7.95 -28.22
CA LYS A 167 -8.53 -9.10 -29.01
C LYS A 167 -7.50 -9.91 -28.21
N HIS A 168 -7.62 -11.24 -28.25
CA HIS A 168 -6.71 -12.23 -27.65
C HIS A 168 -6.75 -12.42 -26.12
N TYR A 169 -7.72 -11.85 -25.40
CA TYR A 169 -7.88 -12.09 -23.96
C TYR A 169 -8.88 -13.22 -23.65
N ALA A 170 -8.38 -14.28 -23.00
CA ALA A 170 -9.23 -15.33 -22.45
C ALA A 170 -9.90 -14.87 -21.13
N SER A 171 -11.23 -14.76 -21.17
CA SER A 171 -12.21 -14.70 -20.05
C SER A 171 -12.29 -13.43 -19.18
N ASP A 172 -13.50 -12.88 -19.12
CA ASP A 172 -14.23 -12.16 -18.04
C ASP A 172 -13.54 -11.09 -17.16
N LYS A 173 -12.30 -10.68 -17.44
CA LYS A 173 -11.58 -9.67 -16.64
C LYS A 173 -11.62 -8.28 -17.31
N PHE A 174 -12.82 -7.70 -17.39
CA PHE A 174 -13.05 -6.37 -17.98
C PHE A 174 -12.43 -5.17 -17.23
N SER A 175 -11.85 -5.34 -16.04
CA SER A 175 -11.37 -4.18 -15.22
C SER A 175 -10.01 -3.62 -15.64
N GLY A 176 -9.14 -4.42 -16.26
CA GLY A 176 -7.79 -4.01 -16.66
C GLY A 176 -7.75 -3.26 -18.00
N ALA A 177 -8.48 -3.75 -19.00
CA ALA A 177 -8.52 -3.16 -20.33
C ALA A 177 -9.11 -1.75 -20.31
N ARG A 178 -10.18 -1.52 -19.52
CA ARG A 178 -10.80 -0.19 -19.34
C ARG A 178 -9.83 0.81 -18.70
N ARG A 179 -9.05 0.40 -17.70
CA ARG A 179 -8.03 1.26 -17.06
C ARG A 179 -6.89 1.62 -18.00
N LEU A 180 -6.45 0.69 -18.85
CA LEU A 180 -5.45 0.98 -19.87
C LEU A 180 -6.02 1.94 -20.93
N GLN A 181 -7.27 1.73 -21.33
CA GLN A 181 -8.00 2.61 -22.24
C GLN A 181 -8.09 4.04 -21.69
N ASP A 182 -8.52 4.17 -20.44
CA ASP A 182 -8.65 5.45 -19.74
C ASP A 182 -7.29 6.13 -19.53
N ALA A 183 -6.23 5.36 -19.23
CA ALA A 183 -4.87 5.89 -19.09
C ALA A 183 -4.29 6.38 -20.43
N ILE A 184 -4.54 5.66 -21.53
CA ILE A 184 -4.17 6.09 -22.89
C ILE A 184 -4.89 7.39 -23.24
N VAL A 185 -6.21 7.47 -23.02
CA VAL A 185 -7.01 8.67 -23.30
C VAL A 185 -6.59 9.84 -22.43
N LEU A 186 -6.37 9.64 -21.14
CA LEU A 186 -5.87 10.68 -20.24
C LEU A 186 -4.50 11.17 -20.71
N GLY A 187 -3.61 10.28 -21.15
CA GLY A 187 -2.35 10.64 -21.79
C GLY A 187 -2.54 11.52 -23.04
N TYR A 188 -3.47 11.16 -23.93
CA TYR A 188 -3.84 11.99 -25.09
C TYR A 188 -4.41 13.35 -24.68
N GLN A 189 -5.28 13.39 -23.66
CA GLN A 189 -5.91 14.61 -23.18
C GLN A 189 -4.91 15.55 -22.48
N LEU A 190 -3.97 15.00 -21.72
CA LEU A 190 -2.91 15.76 -21.02
C LEU A 190 -1.84 16.30 -21.98
N GLN A 191 -1.66 15.68 -23.15
CA GLN A 191 -0.74 16.15 -24.20
C GLN A 191 -1.36 17.19 -25.15
N ARG A 192 -2.60 17.63 -24.90
CA ARG A 192 -3.22 18.71 -25.67
C ARG A 192 -2.50 20.03 -25.41
N ALA A 193 -1.63 20.41 -26.34
CA ALA A 193 -1.11 21.77 -26.46
C ALA A 193 -1.90 22.51 -27.54
N VAL A 194 -2.11 23.82 -27.37
CA VAL A 194 -2.78 24.67 -28.35
C VAL A 194 -2.05 24.55 -29.70
N GLY A 195 -2.73 24.00 -30.72
CA GLY A 195 -2.17 23.79 -32.06
C GLY A 195 -1.68 22.37 -32.39
N LYS A 196 -1.75 21.42 -31.45
CA LYS A 196 -1.56 19.97 -31.70
C LYS A 196 -2.79 19.20 -31.23
N ASP A 197 -3.86 19.30 -32.01
CA ASP A 197 -5.06 18.49 -31.77
C ASP A 197 -4.80 17.05 -32.22
N ILE A 198 -4.35 16.22 -31.28
CA ILE A 198 -4.25 14.79 -31.50
C ILE A 198 -5.64 14.19 -31.31
N CYS A 199 -6.21 13.67 -32.42
CA CYS A 199 -7.54 13.06 -32.43
C CYS A 199 -7.56 11.80 -31.56
N ILE A 200 -8.65 11.62 -30.80
CA ILE A 200 -8.91 10.38 -30.07
C ILE A 200 -9.00 9.24 -31.11
N PRO A 201 -8.26 8.13 -30.96
CA PRO A 201 -8.26 7.06 -31.94
C PRO A 201 -9.67 6.49 -32.19
N TYR A 202 -10.00 6.23 -33.46
CA TYR A 202 -11.32 5.78 -33.91
C TYR A 202 -11.83 4.52 -33.18
N TRP A 203 -10.93 3.62 -32.78
CA TRP A 203 -11.26 2.40 -32.03
C TRP A 203 -11.83 2.66 -30.63
N TYR A 204 -11.53 3.81 -30.01
CA TYR A 204 -12.12 4.20 -28.72
C TYR A 204 -13.63 4.47 -28.84
N SER A 205 -14.02 5.14 -29.93
CA SER A 205 -15.42 5.45 -30.27
C SER A 205 -16.23 4.18 -30.59
N LEU A 206 -15.58 3.19 -31.21
CA LEU A 206 -16.19 1.90 -31.51
C LEU A 206 -16.40 1.04 -30.27
N ALA A 207 -15.46 1.02 -29.31
CA ALA A 207 -15.62 0.27 -28.06
C ALA A 207 -16.84 0.75 -27.26
N ALA A 208 -17.14 2.05 -27.28
CA ALA A 208 -18.37 2.59 -26.68
C ALA A 208 -19.64 2.12 -27.42
N ASN A 209 -19.57 2.00 -28.76
CA ASN A 209 -20.72 1.64 -29.59
C ASN A 209 -20.97 0.11 -29.69
N GLU A 210 -19.94 -0.74 -29.64
CA GLU A 210 -20.12 -2.20 -29.61
C GLU A 210 -20.66 -2.69 -28.26
N LEU A 211 -20.34 -1.99 -27.16
CA LEU A 211 -20.97 -2.20 -25.86
C LEU A 211 -22.43 -1.72 -25.80
N SER A 212 -22.82 -0.81 -26.70
CA SER A 212 -24.22 -0.38 -26.89
C SER A 212 -25.07 -1.42 -27.63
N LEU A 213 -24.43 -2.31 -28.41
CA LEU A 213 -25.10 -3.40 -29.14
C LEU A 213 -25.16 -4.70 -28.32
N HIS A 214 -24.30 -4.87 -27.32
CA HIS A 214 -24.38 -5.95 -26.34
C HIS A 214 -25.20 -5.60 -25.09
N THR A 215 -25.83 -4.42 -25.05
CA THR A 215 -26.82 -4.04 -24.01
C THR A 215 -28.26 -4.41 -24.37
N ALA A 216 -28.49 -5.14 -25.47
CA ALA A 216 -29.71 -5.90 -25.62
C ALA A 216 -29.58 -7.18 -24.79
N LEU A 217 -30.27 -7.21 -23.64
CA LEU A 217 -30.51 -8.41 -22.84
C LEU A 217 -30.78 -9.61 -23.78
N PRO A 218 -30.05 -10.73 -23.67
CA PRO A 218 -30.72 -12.00 -23.86
C PRO A 218 -31.77 -12.06 -22.76
N THR A 219 -33.04 -12.15 -23.15
CA THR A 219 -34.14 -12.54 -22.29
C THR A 219 -33.77 -13.88 -21.67
N ILE A 220 -33.03 -13.86 -20.56
CA ILE A 220 -32.84 -15.01 -19.70
C ILE A 220 -34.19 -15.15 -19.02
N GLU A 221 -34.92 -16.17 -19.44
CA GLU A 221 -36.08 -16.67 -18.74
C GLU A 221 -35.80 -16.67 -17.25
N THR A 222 -36.65 -15.95 -16.53
CA THR A 222 -36.74 -15.90 -15.09
C THR A 222 -36.98 -17.31 -14.54
N SER A 223 -35.90 -18.06 -14.34
CA SER A 223 -35.92 -19.24 -13.49
C SER A 223 -34.59 -19.43 -12.76
N LYS A 224 -34.66 -19.34 -11.42
CA LYS A 224 -33.70 -19.83 -10.42
C LYS A 224 -32.36 -19.09 -10.21
N THR A 225 -32.35 -17.75 -10.14
CA THR A 225 -31.21 -17.00 -9.57
C THR A 225 -31.47 -16.41 -8.18
N THR A 226 -32.72 -16.40 -7.74
CA THR A 226 -33.13 -15.95 -6.39
C THR A 226 -32.72 -16.92 -5.28
N SER A 227 -32.48 -18.21 -5.58
CA SER A 227 -32.34 -19.26 -4.57
C SER A 227 -30.93 -19.53 -4.02
N ILE A 228 -29.88 -18.84 -4.47
CA ILE A 228 -28.49 -19.10 -3.99
C ILE A 228 -27.99 -17.97 -3.08
N THR A 229 -28.48 -16.75 -3.27
CA THR A 229 -28.15 -15.59 -2.43
C THR A 229 -28.74 -15.68 -1.03
N GLU A 230 -29.90 -16.31 -0.87
CA GLU A 230 -30.52 -16.56 0.45
C GLU A 230 -29.79 -17.70 1.19
N VAL A 231 -29.43 -18.79 0.48
CA VAL A 231 -28.89 -20.02 1.10
C VAL A 231 -27.49 -19.86 1.74
N CYS A 232 -26.57 -19.08 1.16
CA CYS A 232 -25.21 -18.96 1.74
C CYS A 232 -25.11 -17.99 2.94
N THR A 233 -26.13 -17.17 3.18
CA THR A 233 -26.19 -16.27 4.35
C THR A 233 -26.91 -16.90 5.54
N GLU A 234 -27.71 -17.94 5.32
CA GLU A 234 -28.43 -18.66 6.38
C GLU A 234 -27.47 -19.44 7.31
N ASP A 235 -26.31 -19.86 6.79
CA ASP A 235 -25.30 -20.63 7.54
C ASP A 235 -24.40 -19.77 8.46
N PHE A 236 -24.53 -18.44 8.44
CA PHE A 236 -23.71 -17.52 9.23
C PHE A 236 -24.56 -16.74 10.25
N GLU A 237 -24.15 -16.78 11.52
CA GLU A 237 -24.73 -15.94 12.57
C GLU A 237 -24.11 -14.53 12.54
N ILE A 238 -24.96 -13.49 12.56
CA ILE A 238 -24.51 -12.10 12.65
C ILE A 238 -24.24 -11.76 14.11
N LEU A 239 -22.97 -11.70 14.49
CA LEU A 239 -22.54 -11.29 15.83
C LEU A 239 -22.69 -9.76 16.04
N HIS A 240 -22.36 -8.97 15.01
CA HIS A 240 -22.39 -7.51 15.05
C HIS A 240 -22.75 -6.91 13.68
N GLY A 241 -23.58 -5.86 13.68
CA GLY A 241 -23.96 -5.13 12.46
C GLY A 241 -25.12 -5.77 11.69
N ASP A 242 -25.14 -5.57 10.38
CA ASP A 242 -26.19 -6.02 9.47
C ASP A 242 -25.62 -6.16 8.03
N ILE A 243 -26.27 -6.99 7.21
CA ILE A 243 -25.95 -7.24 5.82
C ILE A 243 -26.80 -6.40 4.83
N HIS A 244 -27.82 -5.65 5.30
CA HIS A 244 -28.68 -4.88 4.39
C HIS A 244 -27.89 -3.88 3.52
N GLY A 245 -28.04 -4.01 2.20
CA GLY A 245 -27.41 -3.12 1.21
C GLY A 245 -25.94 -3.43 0.87
N LEU A 246 -25.36 -4.51 1.42
CA LEU A 246 -23.95 -4.86 1.25
C LEU A 246 -23.75 -6.11 0.37
N SER A 247 -23.89 -5.94 -0.94
CA SER A 247 -23.68 -7.01 -1.93
C SER A 247 -22.24 -7.56 -1.97
N ASP A 248 -21.27 -6.77 -1.50
CA ASP A 248 -19.86 -7.14 -1.40
C ASP A 248 -19.62 -8.26 -0.36
N THR A 249 -20.30 -8.20 0.79
CA THR A 249 -20.24 -9.25 1.83
C THR A 249 -20.80 -10.56 1.30
N ALA A 250 -21.98 -10.55 0.67
CA ALA A 250 -22.56 -11.74 0.07
C ALA A 250 -21.64 -12.35 -1.01
N SER A 251 -21.00 -11.50 -1.82
CA SER A 251 -20.02 -11.95 -2.83
C SER A 251 -18.77 -12.57 -2.19
N PHE A 252 -18.30 -12.03 -1.07
CA PHE A 252 -17.17 -12.60 -0.32
C PHE A 252 -17.52 -13.96 0.27
N LEU A 253 -18.66 -14.09 0.96
CA LEU A 253 -19.12 -15.36 1.54
C LEU A 253 -19.34 -16.42 0.46
N LYS A 254 -19.93 -16.05 -0.69
CA LYS A 254 -20.05 -16.97 -1.84
C LYS A 254 -18.70 -17.40 -2.41
N SER A 255 -17.72 -16.50 -2.41
CA SER A 255 -16.36 -16.82 -2.86
C SER A 255 -15.67 -17.75 -1.87
N LEU A 256 -15.91 -17.57 -0.56
CA LEU A 256 -15.45 -18.44 0.51
C LEU A 256 -16.07 -19.84 0.37
N ALA A 257 -17.41 -19.96 0.30
CA ALA A 257 -18.10 -21.25 0.14
C ALA A 257 -17.70 -22.02 -1.13
N ARG A 258 -17.34 -21.31 -2.21
CA ARG A 258 -16.83 -21.95 -3.44
C ARG A 258 -15.45 -22.58 -3.30
N LEU A 259 -14.66 -22.19 -2.30
CA LEU A 259 -13.35 -22.80 -2.05
C LEU A 259 -13.52 -24.26 -1.61
N ASP A 260 -14.55 -24.57 -0.83
CA ASP A 260 -14.92 -25.93 -0.42
C ASP A 260 -15.24 -26.83 -1.64
N ALA A 261 -16.21 -26.41 -2.47
CA ALA A 261 -16.63 -27.15 -3.67
C ALA A 261 -15.50 -27.40 -4.70
N SER A 262 -14.47 -26.54 -4.71
CA SER A 262 -13.32 -26.70 -5.60
C SER A 262 -12.32 -27.77 -5.14
N TYR A 263 -12.27 -28.05 -3.83
CA TYR A 263 -11.41 -29.08 -3.24
C TYR A 263 -11.91 -30.49 -3.58
N ASP A 264 -13.23 -30.72 -3.50
CA ASP A 264 -13.84 -32.04 -3.74
C ASP A 264 -13.85 -32.49 -5.20
N SER A 265 -13.84 -31.56 -6.15
CA SER A 265 -14.09 -31.92 -7.56
C SER A 265 -12.89 -32.50 -8.30
N GLY A 266 -11.66 -32.45 -7.74
CA GLY A 266 -10.43 -33.03 -8.33
C GLY A 266 -10.08 -32.60 -9.76
N LYS A 267 -10.88 -31.72 -10.39
CA LYS A 267 -10.73 -31.34 -11.79
C LYS A 267 -9.74 -30.18 -11.89
N ASN A 268 -8.53 -30.53 -12.29
CA ASN A 268 -7.50 -29.63 -12.79
C ASN A 268 -7.98 -28.83 -14.01
N THR A 269 -8.74 -27.75 -13.79
CA THR A 269 -8.82 -26.67 -14.77
C THR A 269 -7.51 -25.90 -14.73
N LYS A 270 -6.70 -26.03 -15.79
CA LYS A 270 -5.51 -25.21 -16.01
C LYS A 270 -5.88 -23.73 -15.78
N CYS A 271 -5.16 -23.05 -14.88
CA CYS A 271 -5.38 -21.67 -14.40
C CYS A 271 -6.24 -21.50 -13.14
N GLN A 272 -5.96 -22.25 -12.05
CA GLN A 272 -6.39 -21.83 -10.71
C GLN A 272 -5.34 -20.86 -10.12
N MET A 273 -5.77 -19.65 -9.75
CA MET A 273 -4.95 -18.65 -9.07
C MET A 273 -4.30 -19.24 -7.82
N ARG A 274 -2.99 -19.00 -7.63
CA ARG A 274 -2.19 -19.55 -6.50
C ARG A 274 -2.85 -19.28 -5.13
N GLU A 275 -3.47 -18.11 -4.98
CA GLU A 275 -4.19 -17.69 -3.77
C GLU A 275 -5.40 -18.58 -3.47
N ARG A 276 -6.18 -18.98 -4.49
CA ARG A 276 -7.39 -19.80 -4.30
C ARG A 276 -7.04 -21.23 -3.91
N VAL A 277 -5.99 -21.79 -4.49
CA VAL A 277 -5.47 -23.12 -4.11
C VAL A 277 -4.94 -23.08 -2.67
N ALA A 278 -4.23 -22.02 -2.29
CA ALA A 278 -3.72 -21.85 -0.93
C ALA A 278 -4.86 -21.67 0.09
N ALA A 279 -5.90 -20.89 -0.25
CA ALA A 279 -7.05 -20.64 0.62
C ALA A 279 -7.96 -21.88 0.77
N ALA A 280 -8.20 -22.64 -0.31
CA ALA A 280 -8.99 -23.87 -0.25
C ALA A 280 -8.34 -24.95 0.65
N ALA A 281 -7.01 -24.94 0.75
CA ALA A 281 -6.27 -25.84 1.64
C ALA A 281 -6.17 -25.34 3.09
N LEU A 282 -6.67 -24.14 3.40
CA LEU A 282 -6.45 -23.47 4.68
C LEU A 282 -7.49 -23.83 5.74
N PHE A 283 -8.78 -23.87 5.35
CA PHE A 283 -9.89 -24.05 6.29
C PHE A 283 -10.33 -25.53 6.43
N ASN A 284 -10.83 -25.84 7.62
CA ASN A 284 -11.66 -26.99 7.88
C ASN A 284 -13.13 -26.56 7.84
N TRP A 285 -13.88 -26.98 6.82
CA TRP A 285 -15.25 -26.51 6.59
C TRP A 285 -16.28 -27.07 7.57
N GLU A 286 -15.90 -28.07 8.38
CA GLU A 286 -16.73 -28.62 9.46
C GLU A 286 -16.65 -27.79 10.75
N GLU A 287 -15.73 -26.83 10.83
CA GLU A 287 -15.45 -26.01 12.02
C GLU A 287 -15.82 -24.55 11.77
N GLU A 288 -16.05 -23.80 12.86
CA GLU A 288 -16.51 -22.41 12.79
C GLU A 288 -15.52 -21.48 12.08
N ILE A 289 -16.05 -20.56 11.27
CA ILE A 289 -15.29 -19.50 10.59
C ILE A 289 -15.88 -18.14 10.97
N PHE A 290 -15.03 -17.24 11.48
CA PHE A 290 -15.40 -15.89 11.85
C PHE A 290 -15.07 -14.93 10.71
N VAL A 291 -16.02 -14.11 10.29
CA VAL A 291 -15.83 -13.14 9.21
C VAL A 291 -16.07 -11.73 9.73
N ALA A 292 -15.12 -10.83 9.47
CA ALA A 292 -15.29 -9.41 9.73
C ALA A 292 -15.14 -8.58 8.45
N ARG A 293 -15.85 -7.45 8.43
CA ARG A 293 -15.81 -6.46 7.37
C ARG A 293 -15.43 -5.11 7.96
N ALA A 294 -14.54 -4.38 7.31
CA ALA A 294 -14.22 -3.00 7.66
C ALA A 294 -14.10 -2.13 6.40
N PRO A 295 -14.83 -1.00 6.32
CA PRO A 295 -14.78 -0.11 5.16
C PRO A 295 -13.50 0.72 5.11
N GLY A 296 -13.13 1.17 3.92
CA GLY A 296 -12.24 2.33 3.77
C GLY A 296 -12.95 3.63 4.18
N ARG A 297 -12.30 4.76 3.97
CA ARG A 297 -12.88 6.07 4.31
C ARG A 297 -12.46 7.19 3.35
N LEU A 298 -13.36 8.15 3.19
CA LEU A 298 -13.08 9.43 2.55
C LEU A 298 -12.88 10.49 3.63
N ASP A 299 -11.75 11.20 3.55
CA ASP A 299 -11.52 12.41 4.35
C ASP A 299 -12.26 13.58 3.72
N VAL A 300 -13.47 13.86 4.24
CA VAL A 300 -14.29 14.99 3.78
C VAL A 300 -13.73 16.29 4.33
N MET A 301 -13.35 16.29 5.61
CA MET A 301 -12.72 17.44 6.25
C MET A 301 -11.76 17.01 7.35
N GLY A 302 -10.53 17.50 7.32
CA GLY A 302 -9.54 17.19 8.35
C GLY A 302 -8.14 17.32 7.79
N GLY A 303 -7.88 16.71 6.63
CA GLY A 303 -6.58 16.72 5.99
C GLY A 303 -5.50 16.09 6.87
N ILE A 304 -4.26 16.52 6.67
CA ILE A 304 -3.09 16.04 7.42
C ILE A 304 -3.01 16.77 8.76
N ALA A 305 -4.01 16.57 9.61
CA ALA A 305 -4.13 17.27 10.90
C ALA A 305 -4.55 16.36 12.07
N ASP A 306 -4.70 15.06 11.82
CA ASP A 306 -5.11 14.06 12.80
C ASP A 306 -4.15 13.94 14.00
N TYR A 307 -2.83 13.99 13.78
CA TYR A 307 -1.84 13.93 14.87
C TYR A 307 -1.72 15.24 15.68
N SER A 308 -2.35 16.33 15.21
CA SER A 308 -2.28 17.65 15.86
C SER A 308 -3.47 17.95 16.77
N GLY A 309 -4.43 17.02 16.86
CA GLY A 309 -5.63 17.15 17.68
C GLY A 309 -6.84 17.75 16.97
N SER A 310 -6.79 17.91 15.64
CA SER A 310 -7.83 18.65 14.92
C SER A 310 -9.19 17.96 14.95
N LEU A 311 -10.25 18.76 14.75
CA LEU A 311 -11.59 18.25 14.47
C LEU A 311 -11.68 17.81 13.01
N VAL A 312 -12.12 16.57 12.80
CA VAL A 312 -12.22 15.95 11.48
C VAL A 312 -13.62 15.36 11.25
N LEU A 313 -14.03 15.36 9.97
CA LEU A 313 -15.27 14.81 9.45
C LEU A 313 -14.93 13.73 8.41
N GLN A 314 -15.18 12.48 8.78
CA GLN A 314 -14.83 11.32 7.95
C GLN A 314 -16.08 10.62 7.46
N MET A 315 -16.05 10.08 6.25
CA MET A 315 -17.17 9.31 5.70
C MET A 315 -16.69 7.91 5.34
N PRO A 316 -17.26 6.83 5.90
CA PRO A 316 -16.94 5.48 5.43
C PRO A 316 -17.37 5.34 3.96
N ILE A 317 -16.54 4.68 3.15
CA ILE A 317 -16.89 4.35 1.77
C ILE A 317 -17.51 2.94 1.70
N ARG A 318 -18.16 2.63 0.58
CA ARG A 318 -18.75 1.31 0.37
C ARG A 318 -17.69 0.23 0.23
N GLU A 319 -16.58 0.52 -0.44
CA GLU A 319 -15.47 -0.42 -0.62
C GLU A 319 -14.87 -0.80 0.74
N ALA A 320 -14.71 -2.10 0.97
CA ALA A 320 -14.30 -2.64 2.26
C ALA A 320 -13.28 -3.78 2.13
N CYS A 321 -12.64 -4.07 3.26
CA CYS A 321 -11.84 -5.26 3.49
C CYS A 321 -12.68 -6.29 4.24
N HIS A 322 -12.59 -7.54 3.79
CA HIS A 322 -13.16 -8.72 4.43
C HIS A 322 -12.04 -9.63 4.89
N VAL A 323 -12.15 -10.10 6.13
CA VAL A 323 -11.20 -11.03 6.73
C VAL A 323 -11.97 -12.21 7.31
N ALA A 324 -11.60 -13.42 6.90
CA ALA A 324 -12.10 -14.66 7.47
C ALA A 324 -11.01 -15.30 8.33
N VAL A 325 -11.35 -15.73 9.54
CA VAL A 325 -10.47 -16.31 10.54
C VAL A 325 -11.03 -17.63 11.04
N GLN A 326 -10.20 -18.65 11.13
CA GLN A 326 -10.51 -19.91 11.79
C GLN A 326 -9.41 -20.26 12.79
N LYS A 327 -9.83 -20.70 13.97
CA LYS A 327 -8.97 -21.31 14.97
C LYS A 327 -8.95 -22.81 14.75
N ASN A 328 -7.76 -23.39 14.72
CA ASN A 328 -7.57 -24.82 14.53
C ASN A 328 -6.66 -25.36 15.62
N ASP A 329 -7.00 -26.53 16.17
CA ASP A 329 -6.09 -27.27 17.02
C ASP A 329 -4.78 -27.53 16.23
N PRO A 330 -3.59 -27.29 16.81
CA PRO A 330 -2.32 -27.47 16.10
C PRO A 330 -2.15 -28.87 15.48
N SER A 331 -2.76 -29.90 16.07
CA SER A 331 -2.73 -31.27 15.56
C SER A 331 -3.66 -31.53 14.37
N LYS A 332 -4.72 -30.71 14.21
CA LYS A 332 -5.75 -30.84 13.16
C LYS A 332 -5.57 -29.83 12.03
N GLN A 333 -4.65 -28.88 12.17
CA GLN A 333 -4.44 -27.83 11.17
C GLN A 333 -3.94 -28.40 9.84
N LYS A 334 -4.57 -27.97 8.74
CA LYS A 334 -4.07 -28.22 7.39
C LYS A 334 -2.87 -27.32 7.10
N LEU A 335 -1.67 -27.90 7.14
CA LEU A 335 -0.42 -27.19 6.89
C LEU A 335 -0.01 -27.22 5.42
N TRP A 336 0.59 -26.14 4.92
CA TRP A 336 1.23 -26.15 3.61
C TRP A 336 2.49 -27.03 3.61
N LYS A 337 2.85 -27.61 2.46
CA LYS A 337 3.97 -28.57 2.35
C LYS A 337 5.30 -28.06 2.90
N HIS A 338 5.63 -26.78 2.68
CA HIS A 338 6.87 -26.17 3.20
C HIS A 338 6.80 -25.84 4.69
N VAL A 339 5.60 -25.69 5.25
CA VAL A 339 5.38 -25.55 6.69
C VAL A 339 5.54 -26.90 7.38
N GLN A 340 4.93 -27.96 6.82
CA GLN A 340 5.12 -29.35 7.28
C GLN A 340 6.60 -29.74 7.32
N ALA A 341 7.35 -29.40 6.26
CA ALA A 341 8.79 -29.66 6.20
C ALA A 341 9.58 -28.96 7.32
N ARG A 342 9.19 -27.74 7.73
CA ARG A 342 9.84 -27.04 8.85
C ARG A 342 9.57 -27.70 10.19
N GLN A 343 8.32 -28.10 10.45
CA GLN A 343 7.97 -28.78 11.71
C GLN A 343 8.66 -30.14 11.87
N HIS A 344 8.81 -30.91 10.77
CA HIS A 344 9.50 -32.20 10.81
C HIS A 344 11.01 -32.10 11.13
N ILE A 345 11.65 -30.97 10.83
CA ILE A 345 13.07 -30.76 11.10
C ILE A 345 13.33 -30.47 12.58
N ASP A 346 12.39 -29.79 13.25
CA ASP A 346 12.53 -29.34 14.64
C ASP A 346 12.33 -30.46 15.68
N GLY A 347 11.74 -31.61 15.29
CA GLY A 347 11.58 -32.80 16.14
C GLY A 347 10.68 -32.63 17.38
N GLN A 348 10.11 -31.44 17.59
CA GLN A 348 9.12 -31.14 18.62
C GLN A 348 7.70 -31.35 18.06
N GLY A 349 6.74 -31.64 18.94
CA GLY A 349 5.34 -31.89 18.58
C GLY A 349 4.66 -30.72 17.84
N PRO A 350 3.38 -30.86 17.43
CA PRO A 350 2.67 -29.85 16.65
C PRO A 350 2.67 -28.50 17.38
N LYS A 351 3.27 -27.48 16.76
CA LYS A 351 3.34 -26.11 17.27
C LYS A 351 2.21 -25.26 16.70
N PRO A 352 1.66 -24.30 17.46
CA PRO A 352 0.66 -23.36 16.95
C PRO A 352 1.26 -22.45 15.86
N ILE A 353 0.58 -22.36 14.72
CA ILE A 353 1.06 -21.62 13.53
C ILE A 353 0.02 -20.61 13.06
N LEU A 354 0.51 -19.46 12.61
CA LEU A 354 -0.25 -18.47 11.85
C LEU A 354 -0.05 -18.67 10.35
N GLN A 355 -1.13 -18.83 9.59
CA GLN A 355 -1.12 -18.85 8.12
C GLN A 355 -2.09 -17.81 7.58
N ILE A 356 -1.61 -16.96 6.67
CA ILE A 356 -2.38 -15.85 6.08
C ILE A 356 -2.33 -15.95 4.56
N VAL A 357 -3.49 -15.88 3.92
CA VAL A 357 -3.62 -15.73 2.47
C VAL A 357 -4.21 -14.36 2.16
N SER A 358 -3.56 -13.60 1.28
CA SER A 358 -4.08 -12.33 0.77
C SER A 358 -4.53 -12.50 -0.68
N PHE A 359 -5.81 -12.25 -0.93
CA PHE A 359 -6.33 -12.17 -2.28
C PHE A 359 -5.91 -10.88 -2.99
N GLY A 360 -5.75 -10.95 -4.32
CA GLY A 360 -5.40 -9.78 -5.15
C GLY A 360 -3.93 -9.36 -5.06
N SER A 361 -3.05 -10.24 -4.56
CA SER A 361 -1.60 -10.01 -4.54
C SER A 361 -1.02 -9.85 -5.94
N GLU A 362 -1.68 -10.33 -6.99
CA GLU A 362 -1.25 -10.16 -8.38
C GLU A 362 -1.32 -8.70 -8.87
N LEU A 363 -2.13 -7.85 -8.23
CA LEU A 363 -2.29 -6.41 -8.52
C LEU A 363 -1.31 -5.52 -7.76
N SER A 364 -0.56 -6.10 -6.83
CA SER A 364 0.45 -5.45 -5.98
C SER A 364 1.77 -6.26 -6.02
N ASN A 365 2.86 -5.72 -5.48
CA ASN A 365 4.15 -6.43 -5.44
C ASN A 365 4.30 -7.28 -4.17
N ARG A 366 3.19 -7.74 -3.60
CA ARG A 366 3.16 -8.50 -2.34
C ARG A 366 3.12 -10.00 -2.58
N GLY A 367 3.62 -10.78 -1.63
CA GLY A 367 3.44 -12.23 -1.63
C GLY A 367 1.97 -12.61 -1.36
N PRO A 368 1.43 -13.65 -2.03
CA PRO A 368 0.05 -14.11 -1.82
C PRO A 368 -0.18 -14.77 -0.45
N THR A 369 0.89 -15.28 0.16
CA THR A 369 0.84 -16.10 1.37
C THR A 369 1.91 -15.66 2.36
N PHE A 370 1.59 -15.74 3.63
CA PHE A 370 2.50 -15.53 4.74
C PHE A 370 2.26 -16.60 5.81
N ASP A 371 3.31 -17.06 6.47
CA ASP A 371 3.21 -17.98 7.59
C ASP A 371 4.31 -17.69 8.62
N MET A 372 4.02 -17.99 9.89
CA MET A 372 4.98 -17.93 10.98
C MET A 372 4.53 -18.80 12.15
N ASP A 373 5.47 -19.25 12.97
CA ASP A 373 5.15 -19.94 14.22
C ASP A 373 4.68 -18.89 15.24
N LEU A 374 3.60 -19.17 15.99
CA LEU A 374 3.12 -18.23 17.01
C LEU A 374 4.14 -18.02 18.14
N SER A 375 5.03 -19.01 18.36
CA SER A 375 6.17 -18.87 19.27
C SER A 375 7.19 -17.82 18.84
N ASP A 376 7.23 -17.40 17.56
CA ASP A 376 8.11 -16.32 17.12
C ASP A 376 7.70 -14.96 17.71
N PHE A 377 6.44 -14.84 18.15
CA PHE A 377 5.98 -13.69 18.92
C PHE A 377 6.35 -13.74 20.40
N LEU A 378 6.98 -14.81 20.87
CA LEU A 378 7.36 -15.00 22.26
C LEU A 378 8.89 -14.95 22.43
N GLN A 379 9.33 -14.31 23.50
CA GLN A 379 10.69 -14.40 24.01
C GLN A 379 10.64 -15.03 25.40
N GLY A 380 10.78 -16.36 25.44
CA GLY A 380 10.41 -17.14 26.62
C GLY A 380 8.88 -17.25 26.71
N GLU A 381 8.29 -16.88 27.84
CA GLU A 381 6.83 -16.85 28.03
C GLU A 381 6.20 -15.48 27.74
N GLN A 382 7.02 -14.45 27.47
CA GLN A 382 6.55 -13.08 27.31
C GLN A 382 6.53 -12.66 25.84
N PRO A 383 5.54 -11.88 25.38
CA PRO A 383 5.51 -11.43 24.00
C PRO A 383 6.65 -10.46 23.67
N ILE A 384 7.18 -10.54 22.45
CA ILE A 384 8.27 -9.69 21.96
C ILE A 384 7.87 -8.20 21.97
N SER A 385 8.88 -7.31 22.00
CA SER A 385 8.62 -5.88 21.88
C SER A 385 8.16 -5.49 20.48
N TYR A 386 7.36 -4.42 20.37
CA TYR A 386 6.91 -3.90 19.07
C TYR A 386 8.07 -3.51 18.14
N LYS A 387 9.20 -3.05 18.71
CA LYS A 387 10.41 -2.76 17.95
C LYS A 387 10.98 -4.02 17.28
N LYS A 388 11.05 -5.15 17.99
CA LYS A 388 11.50 -6.43 17.42
C LYS A 388 10.55 -6.92 16.33
N ALA A 389 9.24 -6.77 16.52
CA ALA A 389 8.26 -7.11 15.50
C ALA A 389 8.44 -6.27 14.23
N LYS A 390 8.63 -4.94 14.37
CA LYS A 390 8.94 -4.04 13.24
C LYS A 390 10.19 -4.49 12.48
N GLU A 391 11.26 -4.82 13.21
CA GLU A 391 12.50 -5.32 12.61
C GLU A 391 12.31 -6.66 11.91
N TYR A 392 11.45 -7.55 12.43
CA TYR A 392 11.12 -8.83 11.81
C TYR A 392 10.40 -8.65 10.47
N PHE A 393 9.31 -7.88 10.45
CA PHE A 393 8.52 -7.65 9.22
C PHE A 393 9.23 -6.76 8.19
N ALA A 394 10.24 -5.99 8.61
CA ALA A 394 11.06 -5.20 7.69
C ALA A 394 12.09 -6.01 6.88
N ARG A 395 12.34 -7.29 7.24
CA ARG A 395 13.36 -8.14 6.58
C ARG A 395 13.01 -8.48 5.14
N ASP A 396 11.74 -8.73 4.86
CA ASP A 396 11.25 -9.06 3.52
C ASP A 396 10.20 -8.04 3.06
N PRO A 397 10.55 -7.14 2.12
CA PRO A 397 9.61 -6.18 1.56
C PRO A 397 8.35 -6.81 0.97
N ALA A 398 8.42 -8.04 0.42
CA ALA A 398 7.27 -8.71 -0.19
C ALA A 398 6.25 -9.21 0.85
N GLN A 399 6.69 -9.39 2.10
CA GLN A 399 5.88 -9.85 3.23
C GLN A 399 5.56 -8.75 4.24
N LYS A 400 6.02 -7.51 4.01
CA LYS A 400 5.76 -6.38 4.91
C LYS A 400 4.27 -6.14 5.16
N TRP A 401 3.41 -6.47 4.21
CA TRP A 401 1.95 -6.36 4.36
C TRP A 401 1.40 -7.26 5.49
N ALA A 402 2.06 -8.37 5.80
CA ALA A 402 1.63 -9.27 6.87
C ALA A 402 1.70 -8.59 8.24
N ALA A 403 2.51 -7.53 8.40
CA ALA A 403 2.57 -6.74 9.63
C ALA A 403 1.22 -6.13 10.04
N TYR A 404 0.38 -5.72 9.07
CA TYR A 404 -0.95 -5.15 9.33
C TYR A 404 -1.92 -6.19 9.92
N VAL A 405 -1.72 -7.47 9.60
CA VAL A 405 -2.60 -8.57 10.03
C VAL A 405 -1.99 -9.25 11.25
N ALA A 406 -0.79 -9.82 11.13
CA ALA A 406 -0.10 -10.53 12.19
C ALA A 406 0.25 -9.64 13.39
N GLY A 407 0.44 -8.33 13.16
CA GLY A 407 0.64 -7.37 14.24
C GLY A 407 -0.55 -7.27 15.20
N THR A 408 -1.77 -7.51 14.74
CA THR A 408 -2.97 -7.50 15.61
C THR A 408 -2.91 -8.60 16.68
N ILE A 409 -2.38 -9.78 16.33
CA ILE A 409 -2.20 -10.90 17.28
C ILE A 409 -1.22 -10.50 18.38
N LEU A 410 -0.06 -9.94 18.02
CA LEU A 410 0.92 -9.47 19.00
C LEU A 410 0.34 -8.40 19.94
N VAL A 411 -0.51 -7.51 19.43
CA VAL A 411 -1.18 -6.50 20.24
C VAL A 411 -2.14 -7.13 21.23
N LEU A 412 -2.95 -8.12 20.82
CA LEU A 412 -3.83 -8.87 21.72
C LEU A 412 -3.03 -9.61 22.80
N MET A 413 -1.88 -10.19 22.46
CA MET A 413 -1.00 -10.85 23.44
C MET A 413 -0.46 -9.87 24.49
N ARG A 414 -0.07 -8.66 24.08
CA ARG A 414 0.59 -7.68 24.97
C ARG A 414 -0.37 -6.83 25.77
N GLU A 415 -1.40 -6.30 25.13
CA GLU A 415 -2.29 -5.32 25.75
C GLU A 415 -3.46 -6.01 26.46
N LEU A 416 -3.90 -7.18 25.99
CA LEU A 416 -5.01 -7.94 26.58
C LEU A 416 -4.58 -9.28 27.21
N GLY A 417 -3.29 -9.62 27.18
CA GLY A 417 -2.77 -10.85 27.81
C GLY A 417 -3.28 -12.14 27.18
N VAL A 418 -3.70 -12.10 25.92
CA VAL A 418 -4.30 -13.26 25.23
C VAL A 418 -3.21 -14.27 24.88
N HIS A 419 -3.43 -15.53 25.27
CA HIS A 419 -2.55 -16.64 24.93
C HIS A 419 -3.15 -17.44 23.78
N PHE A 420 -2.38 -17.58 22.69
CA PHE A 420 -2.82 -18.29 21.48
C PHE A 420 -2.24 -19.70 21.47
N GLU A 421 -2.98 -20.65 22.05
CA GLU A 421 -2.64 -22.08 22.05
C GLU A 421 -3.05 -22.78 20.76
N ASN A 422 -4.06 -22.24 20.07
CA ASN A 422 -4.54 -22.74 18.80
C ASN A 422 -3.84 -22.05 17.62
N SER A 423 -3.70 -22.79 16.54
CA SER A 423 -3.28 -22.23 15.26
C SER A 423 -4.35 -21.33 14.65
N ILE A 424 -3.93 -20.37 13.82
CA ILE A 424 -4.80 -19.35 13.25
C ILE A 424 -4.63 -19.35 11.73
N SER A 425 -5.75 -19.52 11.03
CA SER A 425 -5.85 -19.49 9.58
C SER A 425 -6.64 -18.25 9.15
N ILE A 426 -6.05 -17.41 8.32
CA ILE A 426 -6.62 -16.11 7.92
C ILE A 426 -6.66 -15.98 6.39
N VAL A 427 -7.80 -15.53 5.87
CA VAL A 427 -7.96 -15.11 4.48
C VAL A 427 -8.37 -13.64 4.45
N VAL A 428 -7.64 -12.82 3.68
CA VAL A 428 -7.88 -11.39 3.52
C VAL A 428 -8.28 -11.09 2.08
N SER A 429 -9.40 -10.39 1.88
CA SER A 429 -9.82 -9.85 0.59
C SER A 429 -10.20 -8.39 0.74
N SER A 430 -9.68 -7.51 -0.12
CA SER A 430 -10.02 -6.09 -0.04
C SER A 430 -10.38 -5.53 -1.39
N ALA A 431 -11.51 -4.82 -1.45
CA ALA A 431 -11.91 -4.00 -2.58
C ALA A 431 -11.45 -2.54 -2.43
N VAL A 432 -10.91 -2.16 -1.26
CA VAL A 432 -10.44 -0.79 -0.99
C VAL A 432 -9.23 -0.47 -1.87
N PRO A 433 -9.27 0.62 -2.67
CA PRO A 433 -8.15 1.01 -3.51
C PRO A 433 -6.85 1.26 -2.74
N GLU A 434 -5.81 0.49 -3.06
CA GLU A 434 -4.50 0.60 -2.41
C GLU A 434 -3.71 1.84 -2.85
N GLY A 435 -3.14 2.56 -1.87
CA GLY A 435 -2.27 3.71 -2.15
C GLY A 435 -3.00 4.93 -2.74
N LYS A 436 -4.32 4.98 -2.58
CA LYS A 436 -5.20 6.06 -3.09
C LYS A 436 -5.68 7.03 -2.00
N GLY A 437 -5.14 6.91 -0.78
CA GLY A 437 -5.50 7.80 0.32
C GLY A 437 -6.89 7.53 0.92
N VAL A 438 -7.47 6.34 0.69
CA VAL A 438 -8.79 5.91 1.19
C VAL A 438 -8.72 4.88 2.33
N SER A 439 -7.58 4.84 3.04
CA SER A 439 -7.36 4.01 4.25
C SER A 439 -7.45 2.50 4.05
N SER A 440 -6.81 1.99 3.00
CA SER A 440 -6.71 0.55 2.78
C SER A 440 -5.97 -0.18 3.92
N SER A 441 -5.02 0.46 4.63
CA SER A 441 -4.33 -0.15 5.77
C SER A 441 -5.26 -0.30 6.97
N ALA A 442 -5.89 0.78 7.40
CA ALA A 442 -6.81 0.77 8.53
C ALA A 442 -7.96 -0.22 8.34
N ALA A 443 -8.53 -0.32 7.14
CA ALA A 443 -9.57 -1.31 6.84
C ALA A 443 -9.07 -2.76 7.03
N VAL A 444 -7.84 -3.07 6.60
CA VAL A 444 -7.25 -4.40 6.78
C VAL A 444 -6.99 -4.68 8.26
N GLU A 445 -6.40 -3.73 8.98
CA GLU A 445 -6.07 -3.90 10.39
C GLU A 445 -7.32 -4.05 11.27
N VAL A 446 -8.34 -3.21 11.04
CA VAL A 446 -9.62 -3.24 11.77
C VAL A 446 -10.39 -4.52 11.49
N ALA A 447 -10.50 -4.95 10.23
CA ALA A 447 -11.16 -6.21 9.90
C ALA A 447 -10.42 -7.41 10.53
N SER A 448 -9.08 -7.39 10.50
CA SER A 448 -8.27 -8.46 11.10
C SER A 448 -8.45 -8.54 12.61
N MET A 449 -8.30 -7.40 13.30
CA MET A 449 -8.47 -7.33 14.76
C MET A 449 -9.89 -7.76 15.17
N SER A 450 -10.91 -7.32 14.44
CA SER A 450 -12.31 -7.66 14.73
C SER A 450 -12.58 -9.15 14.56
N ALA A 451 -12.11 -9.77 13.47
CA ALA A 451 -12.31 -11.20 13.23
C ALA A 451 -11.56 -12.06 14.27
N ILE A 452 -10.32 -11.69 14.61
CA ILE A 452 -9.53 -12.43 15.62
C ILE A 452 -10.17 -12.27 17.01
N ALA A 453 -10.54 -11.05 17.40
CA ALA A 453 -11.21 -10.79 18.67
C ALA A 453 -12.52 -11.58 18.80
N ALA A 454 -13.37 -11.54 17.77
CA ALA A 454 -14.62 -12.29 17.72
C ALA A 454 -14.37 -13.80 17.84
N SER A 455 -13.38 -14.33 17.10
CA SER A 455 -13.05 -15.74 17.20
C SER A 455 -12.69 -16.12 18.63
N HIS A 456 -11.89 -15.31 19.35
CA HIS A 456 -11.48 -15.59 20.73
C HIS A 456 -12.51 -15.17 21.80
N GLY A 457 -13.72 -14.76 21.42
CA GLY A 457 -14.75 -14.32 22.35
C GLY A 457 -14.37 -13.04 23.11
N LEU A 458 -13.47 -12.23 22.55
CA LEU A 458 -13.00 -10.98 23.15
C LEU A 458 -13.95 -9.85 22.78
N ASN A 459 -14.54 -9.21 23.78
CA ASN A 459 -15.35 -8.02 23.58
C ASN A 459 -14.46 -6.77 23.75
N ILE A 460 -14.10 -6.13 22.64
CA ILE A 460 -13.27 -4.92 22.61
C ILE A 460 -14.15 -3.76 22.18
N ALA A 461 -14.17 -2.68 22.97
CA ALA A 461 -14.93 -1.50 22.61
C ALA A 461 -14.42 -0.91 21.27
N PRO A 462 -15.31 -0.42 20.39
CA PRO A 462 -14.97 0.16 19.09
C PRO A 462 -13.80 1.16 19.13
N ARG A 463 -13.84 2.07 20.11
CA ARG A 463 -12.81 3.09 20.32
C ARG A 463 -11.46 2.48 20.69
N ASP A 464 -11.46 1.49 21.57
CA ASP A 464 -10.23 0.83 22.04
C ASP A 464 -9.60 0.00 20.91
N LEU A 465 -10.43 -0.68 20.11
CA LEU A 465 -9.98 -1.40 18.91
C LEU A 465 -9.27 -0.46 17.95
N ALA A 466 -9.89 0.68 17.60
CA ALA A 466 -9.29 1.68 16.73
C ALA A 466 -7.98 2.22 17.31
N TYR A 467 -7.93 2.46 18.62
CA TYR A 467 -6.75 2.97 19.30
C TYR A 467 -5.61 1.94 19.34
N PHE A 468 -5.89 0.67 19.67
CA PHE A 468 -4.91 -0.40 19.70
C PHE A 468 -4.29 -0.63 18.34
N VAL A 469 -5.14 -0.76 17.32
CA VAL A 469 -4.70 -0.93 15.93
C VAL A 469 -3.83 0.25 15.49
N LYS A 470 -4.32 1.48 15.64
CA LYS A 470 -3.57 2.67 15.26
C LYS A 470 -2.22 2.77 15.98
N ARG A 471 -2.23 2.64 17.31
CA ARG A 471 -1.04 2.94 18.12
C ARG A 471 -0.01 1.83 18.01
N HIS A 472 -0.44 0.57 18.04
CA HIS A 472 0.49 -0.54 18.17
C HIS A 472 0.75 -1.22 16.83
N VAL A 473 -0.26 -1.40 15.98
CA VAL A 473 -0.07 -2.02 14.65
C VAL A 473 0.53 -1.01 13.68
N GLU A 474 -0.20 0.06 13.33
CA GLU A 474 0.19 1.02 12.30
C GLU A 474 1.47 1.80 12.71
N ASN A 475 1.50 2.39 13.91
CA ASN A 475 2.62 3.21 14.36
C ASN A 475 3.85 2.41 14.82
N HIS A 476 3.69 1.40 15.68
CA HIS A 476 4.86 0.73 16.29
C HIS A 476 5.36 -0.48 15.47
N ILE A 477 4.48 -1.33 14.94
CA ILE A 477 4.87 -2.55 14.22
C ILE A 477 5.14 -2.25 12.75
N VAL A 478 4.20 -1.62 12.05
CA VAL A 478 4.36 -1.24 10.63
C VAL A 478 5.33 -0.07 10.49
N GLY A 479 5.27 0.88 11.43
CA GLY A 479 6.17 2.04 11.48
C GLY A 479 5.66 3.26 10.72
N ALA A 480 4.37 3.32 10.38
CA ALA A 480 3.75 4.44 9.68
C ALA A 480 3.32 5.52 10.69
N PRO A 481 3.79 6.77 10.58
CA PRO A 481 3.58 7.80 11.60
C PRO A 481 2.20 8.48 11.48
N CYS A 482 1.12 7.71 11.35
CA CYS A 482 -0.24 8.19 11.10
C CYS A 482 -1.02 8.49 12.40
N GLY A 483 -2.06 9.32 12.32
CA GLY A 483 -3.03 9.51 13.40
C GLY A 483 -4.13 8.45 13.35
N VAL A 484 -5.24 8.72 14.05
CA VAL A 484 -6.30 7.75 14.41
C VAL A 484 -7.57 7.87 13.59
N MET A 485 -7.63 8.87 12.73
CA MET A 485 -8.79 9.22 11.93
C MET A 485 -9.29 8.03 11.08
N ASP A 486 -8.35 7.33 10.44
CA ASP A 486 -8.63 6.24 9.52
C ASP A 486 -9.27 5.03 10.23
N GLN A 487 -8.64 4.58 11.32
CA GLN A 487 -9.14 3.47 12.12
C GLN A 487 -10.48 3.82 12.77
N MET A 488 -10.64 5.05 13.29
CA MET A 488 -11.89 5.47 13.92
C MET A 488 -13.04 5.54 12.91
N ALA A 489 -12.79 6.08 11.71
CA ALA A 489 -13.79 6.12 10.65
C ALA A 489 -14.20 4.71 10.18
N SER A 490 -13.25 3.78 10.13
CA SER A 490 -13.51 2.40 9.73
C SER A 490 -14.35 1.64 10.76
N VAL A 491 -14.14 1.91 12.06
CA VAL A 491 -14.85 1.21 13.15
C VAL A 491 -16.18 1.88 13.51
N CYS A 492 -16.20 3.21 13.66
CA CYS A 492 -17.31 3.96 14.24
C CYS A 492 -18.18 4.68 13.19
N GLY A 493 -17.85 4.56 11.90
CA GLY A 493 -18.60 5.21 10.83
C GLY A 493 -19.94 4.53 10.57
N GLU A 494 -20.95 5.33 10.24
CA GLU A 494 -22.26 4.85 9.76
C GLU A 494 -22.50 5.23 8.30
N ALA A 495 -23.30 4.43 7.60
CA ALA A 495 -23.67 4.70 6.22
C ALA A 495 -24.39 6.07 6.10
N ASN A 496 -24.03 6.84 5.08
CA ASN A 496 -24.62 8.15 4.75
C ASN A 496 -24.50 9.22 5.85
N LYS A 497 -23.57 9.07 6.80
CA LYS A 497 -23.29 10.06 7.84
C LYS A 497 -21.81 10.41 7.86
N LEU A 498 -21.50 11.63 8.29
CA LEU A 498 -20.14 12.06 8.57
C LEU A 498 -19.82 11.78 10.05
N LEU A 499 -18.75 11.06 10.31
CA LEU A 499 -18.21 10.88 11.65
C LEU A 499 -17.43 12.14 12.04
N ALA A 500 -17.97 12.87 13.02
CA ALA A 500 -17.30 14.00 13.63
C ALA A 500 -16.48 13.52 14.83
N MET A 501 -15.17 13.81 14.83
CA MET A 501 -14.30 13.44 15.94
C MET A 501 -13.19 14.45 16.19
N VAL A 502 -12.82 14.61 17.45
CA VAL A 502 -11.66 15.41 17.87
C VAL A 502 -10.48 14.46 18.10
N CYS A 503 -9.35 14.73 17.45
CA CYS A 503 -8.18 13.88 17.61
C CYS A 503 -7.43 14.09 18.96
N GLN A 504 -7.99 14.88 19.87
CA GLN A 504 -7.63 14.98 21.30
C GLN A 504 -8.81 14.44 22.12
N PRO A 505 -8.69 13.36 22.90
CA PRO A 505 -7.79 12.22 22.81
C PRO A 505 -8.45 11.10 21.95
N ALA A 506 -8.74 11.39 20.68
CA ALA A 506 -9.55 10.52 19.80
C ALA A 506 -10.97 10.31 20.34
N GLU A 507 -11.71 11.42 20.50
CA GLU A 507 -13.09 11.44 20.97
C GLU A 507 -14.04 11.59 19.78
N VAL A 508 -15.03 10.70 19.70
CA VAL A 508 -16.12 10.79 18.72
C VAL A 508 -17.17 11.75 19.27
N LEU A 509 -17.41 12.85 18.58
CA LEU A 509 -18.44 13.83 18.95
C LEU A 509 -19.83 13.35 18.54
N GLY A 510 -19.91 12.57 17.47
CA GLY A 510 -21.16 12.01 16.97
C GLY A 510 -21.16 11.86 15.45
N LEU A 511 -22.33 11.55 14.92
CA LEU A 511 -22.58 11.38 13.50
C LEU A 511 -23.44 12.53 13.00
N VAL A 512 -22.99 13.16 11.91
CA VAL A 512 -23.67 14.28 11.26
C VAL A 512 -24.37 13.75 10.02
N GLU A 513 -25.67 14.00 9.91
CA GLU A 513 -26.43 13.64 8.73
C GLU A 513 -26.00 14.47 7.52
N ILE A 514 -25.86 13.83 6.37
CA ILE A 514 -25.56 14.51 5.12
C ILE A 514 -26.88 15.04 4.55
N PRO A 515 -27.04 16.35 4.32
CA PRO A 515 -28.24 16.90 3.70
C PRO A 515 -28.52 16.23 2.35
N SER A 516 -29.78 15.91 2.05
CA SER A 516 -30.17 15.12 0.87
C SER A 516 -29.76 15.71 -0.48
N HIS A 517 -29.46 17.01 -0.52
CA HIS A 517 -29.01 17.74 -1.72
C HIS A 517 -27.48 17.81 -1.85
N ILE A 518 -26.72 17.23 -0.92
CA ILE A 518 -25.25 17.21 -0.90
C ILE A 518 -24.75 15.78 -1.15
N GLN A 519 -23.73 15.64 -1.99
CA GLN A 519 -23.03 14.38 -2.22
C GLN A 519 -21.52 14.58 -2.28
N PHE A 520 -20.78 13.61 -1.77
CA PHE A 520 -19.32 13.61 -1.78
C PHE A 520 -18.78 12.62 -2.80
N TRP A 521 -17.81 13.05 -3.60
CA TRP A 521 -17.20 12.24 -4.65
C TRP A 521 -15.69 12.17 -4.43
N GLY A 522 -15.17 10.94 -4.31
CA GLY A 522 -13.73 10.69 -4.33
C GLY A 522 -13.26 10.47 -5.77
N ILE A 523 -12.40 11.37 -6.28
CA ILE A 523 -11.85 11.26 -7.64
C ILE A 523 -10.40 10.79 -7.54
N ASP A 524 -10.11 9.60 -8.07
CA ASP A 524 -8.75 9.07 -8.13
C ASP A 524 -7.92 9.86 -9.16
N SER A 525 -6.83 10.48 -8.71
CA SER A 525 -5.90 11.22 -9.57
C SER A 525 -5.08 10.34 -10.52
N GLY A 526 -5.14 9.02 -10.37
CA GLY A 526 -4.32 8.06 -11.11
C GLY A 526 -2.92 7.86 -10.51
N ILE A 527 -2.47 8.76 -9.64
CA ILE A 527 -1.17 8.70 -8.97
C ILE A 527 -1.28 7.78 -7.75
N ARG A 528 -0.28 6.91 -7.53
CA ARG A 528 -0.16 6.13 -6.28
C ARG A 528 0.79 6.87 -5.34
N HIS A 529 0.30 7.24 -4.16
CA HIS A 529 1.16 7.70 -3.08
C HIS A 529 1.52 6.49 -2.22
N SER A 530 2.81 6.27 -1.97
CA SER A 530 3.19 5.38 -0.87
C SER A 530 2.81 6.09 0.43
N VAL A 531 1.84 5.56 1.16
CA VAL A 531 1.36 6.13 2.45
C VAL A 531 2.48 6.10 3.52
N GLY A 532 3.56 5.33 3.28
CA GLY A 532 4.81 5.41 4.04
C GLY A 532 5.83 6.44 3.51
N GLY A 533 5.42 7.38 2.66
CA GLY A 533 6.28 8.35 2.01
C GLY A 533 6.95 9.28 3.02
N ALA A 534 8.25 9.52 2.82
CA ALA A 534 9.06 10.44 3.61
C ALA A 534 8.42 11.84 3.79
N ASP A 535 7.44 12.20 2.97
CA ASP A 535 6.73 13.47 2.99
C ASP A 535 5.74 13.59 4.15
N TYR A 536 4.91 12.58 4.44
CA TYR A 536 3.97 12.63 5.58
C TYR A 536 4.71 12.79 6.91
N GLY A 537 5.73 11.96 7.12
CA GLY A 537 6.59 12.04 8.30
C GLY A 537 7.25 13.41 8.44
N SER A 538 7.66 14.04 7.32
CA SER A 538 8.27 15.37 7.36
C SER A 538 7.29 16.48 7.73
N VAL A 539 6.04 16.40 7.26
CA VAL A 539 4.98 17.37 7.63
C VAL A 539 4.63 17.20 9.11
N ARG A 540 4.52 15.97 9.60
CA ARG A 540 4.31 15.70 11.03
C ARG A 540 5.45 16.27 11.86
N ILE A 541 6.70 15.94 11.53
CA ILE A 541 7.88 16.49 12.23
C ILE A 541 7.81 18.01 12.22
N GLY A 542 7.67 18.66 11.06
CA GLY A 542 7.58 20.12 10.94
C GLY A 542 6.49 20.76 11.80
N THR A 543 5.34 20.08 11.96
CA THR A 543 4.25 20.50 12.83
C THR A 543 4.66 20.46 14.31
N PHE A 544 5.28 19.37 14.75
CA PHE A 544 5.77 19.21 16.13
C PHE A 544 6.93 20.16 16.46
N LEU A 545 7.83 20.43 15.49
CA LEU A 545 8.87 21.47 15.63
C LEU A 545 8.22 22.83 15.92
N GLY A 546 7.21 23.21 15.15
CA GLY A 546 6.52 24.48 15.37
C GLY A 546 5.75 24.55 16.68
N ARG A 547 5.12 23.44 17.11
CA ARG A 547 4.50 23.34 18.45
C ARG A 547 5.52 23.60 19.55
N LYS A 548 6.69 22.97 19.48
CA LYS A 548 7.78 23.16 20.46
C LYS A 548 8.28 24.60 20.49
N MET A 549 8.44 25.23 19.31
CA MET A 549 8.82 26.64 19.21
C MET A 549 7.76 27.57 19.81
N ILE A 550 6.47 27.32 19.56
CA ILE A 550 5.36 28.10 20.15
C ILE A 550 5.39 28.00 21.67
N LYS A 551 5.50 26.78 22.22
CA LYS A 551 5.59 26.56 23.68
C LYS A 551 6.75 27.36 24.30
N SER A 552 7.94 27.27 23.70
CA SER A 552 9.12 28.01 24.17
C SER A 552 8.91 29.53 24.12
N MET A 553 8.38 30.04 23.00
CA MET A 553 8.10 31.48 22.86
C MET A 553 7.06 31.97 23.88
N ALA A 554 6.02 31.18 24.14
CA ALA A 554 5.01 31.51 25.14
C ALA A 554 5.60 31.53 26.57
N SER A 555 6.45 30.55 26.91
CA SER A 555 7.17 30.52 28.19
C SER A 555 8.15 31.69 28.35
N GLU A 556 8.84 32.08 27.28
CA GLU A 556 9.71 33.26 27.26
C GLU A 556 8.90 34.54 27.51
N ILE A 557 7.80 34.75 26.76
CA ILE A 557 6.92 35.93 26.93
C ILE A 557 6.34 35.98 28.35
N SER A 558 5.93 34.84 28.91
CA SER A 558 5.42 34.75 30.27
C SER A 558 6.47 35.12 31.32
N SER A 559 7.72 34.66 31.16
CA SER A 559 8.81 34.97 32.09
C SER A 559 9.27 36.44 32.03
N TYR A 560 9.28 37.07 30.84
CA TYR A 560 9.55 38.51 30.71
C TYR A 560 8.45 39.38 31.36
N SER A 561 7.18 38.96 31.27
CA SER A 561 6.04 39.64 31.93
C SER A 561 6.05 39.53 33.46
N LEU A 562 6.76 38.53 34.02
CA LEU A 562 6.99 38.38 35.46
C LEU A 562 8.19 39.20 35.94
N ALA A 563 9.21 39.39 35.11
CA ALA A 563 10.45 40.10 35.47
C ALA A 563 10.34 41.63 35.34
N ASN A 564 9.59 42.13 34.36
CA ASN A 564 9.34 43.55 34.17
C ASN A 564 7.89 43.88 34.52
N GLY A 565 7.64 44.27 35.77
CA GLY A 565 6.35 44.84 36.20
C GLY A 565 6.04 46.22 35.63
N ASN A 566 6.69 46.66 34.54
CA ASN A 566 6.39 47.92 33.85
C ASN A 566 6.94 47.98 32.41
N SER A 567 6.06 48.45 31.51
CA SER A 567 6.22 49.08 30.18
C SER A 567 6.71 48.29 28.95
N ASP A 568 5.91 48.43 27.87
CA ASP A 568 6.24 48.45 26.43
C ASP A 568 5.64 47.39 25.48
N TRP A 569 4.42 46.91 25.73
CA TRP A 569 3.55 46.38 24.65
C TRP A 569 2.20 47.09 24.54
N GLN A 570 2.17 48.38 24.86
CA GLN A 570 1.00 49.23 24.72
C GLN A 570 0.86 49.70 23.25
N VAL A 571 0.37 48.83 22.39
CA VAL A 571 -0.30 49.26 21.15
C VAL A 571 -1.63 48.54 21.07
N CYS A 572 -2.68 49.32 21.35
CA CYS A 572 -4.11 49.02 21.22
C CYS A 572 -4.75 48.13 22.31
N ALA A 573 -4.78 48.59 23.57
CA ALA A 573 -5.81 48.16 24.51
C ALA A 573 -6.26 49.36 25.35
N MET A 574 -7.49 49.84 25.11
CA MET A 574 -8.19 50.72 26.03
C MET A 574 -8.79 49.86 27.15
N ASN A 575 -8.42 50.16 28.39
CA ASN A 575 -9.00 49.78 29.69
C ASN A 575 -9.49 48.33 29.91
N SER A 576 -8.79 47.58 30.77
CA SER A 576 -9.26 47.13 32.10
C SER A 576 -8.39 45.96 32.60
N ASP A 577 -8.08 45.94 33.90
CA ASP A 577 -7.21 44.95 34.59
C ASP A 577 -7.67 43.48 34.43
N GLU A 578 -8.89 43.24 33.91
CA GLU A 578 -9.40 41.91 33.59
C GLU A 578 -8.72 41.30 32.34
N MET A 579 -8.32 42.11 31.34
CA MET A 579 -7.64 41.63 30.12
C MET A 579 -6.18 41.22 30.34
N GLU A 580 -5.46 41.81 31.30
CA GLU A 580 -4.08 41.41 31.60
C GLU A 580 -4.02 40.03 32.29
N LYS A 581 -5.04 39.72 33.10
CA LYS A 581 -5.18 38.41 33.74
C LYS A 581 -5.51 37.32 32.69
N ASP A 582 -6.42 37.63 31.78
CA ASP A 582 -6.81 36.78 30.65
C ASP A 582 -5.61 36.53 29.70
N GLY A 583 -4.79 37.55 29.45
CA GLY A 583 -3.57 37.44 28.66
C GLY A 583 -2.47 36.57 29.29
N ARG A 584 -2.33 36.57 30.63
CA ARG A 584 -1.39 35.68 31.35
C ARG A 584 -1.88 34.23 31.35
N GLU A 585 -3.16 34.00 31.62
CA GLU A 585 -3.77 32.67 31.60
C GLU A 585 -3.65 32.03 30.21
N LEU A 586 -3.88 32.82 29.14
CA LEU A 586 -3.66 32.37 27.76
C LEU A 586 -2.20 31.99 27.47
N LEU A 587 -1.22 32.74 27.98
CA LEU A 587 0.20 32.43 27.80
C LEU A 587 0.62 31.16 28.54
N GLU A 588 0.04 30.88 29.71
CA GLU A 588 0.27 29.63 30.45
C GLU A 588 -0.30 28.42 29.70
N VAL A 589 -1.49 28.55 29.11
CA VAL A 589 -2.09 27.54 28.23
C VAL A 589 -1.25 27.34 26.95
N GLU A 590 -0.73 28.41 26.35
CA GLU A 590 0.14 28.35 25.17
C GLU A 590 1.51 27.72 25.50
N ALA A 591 2.05 27.94 26.69
CA ALA A 591 3.29 27.33 27.17
C ALA A 591 3.14 25.81 27.43
N SER A 592 1.94 25.39 27.83
CA SER A 592 1.56 23.99 28.08
C SER A 592 0.81 23.36 26.90
N LEU A 593 0.91 23.95 25.70
CA LEU A 593 0.09 23.57 24.54
C LEU A 593 0.36 22.12 24.08
N ASP A 594 -0.56 21.23 24.43
CA ASP A 594 -0.49 19.82 24.00
C ASP A 594 -0.89 19.66 22.52
N TYR A 595 -1.82 20.47 22.03
CA TYR A 595 -2.37 20.33 20.68
C TYR A 595 -2.53 21.67 19.99
N LEU A 596 -1.98 21.78 18.77
CA LEU A 596 -1.91 23.04 18.03
C LEU A 596 -3.29 23.63 17.72
N CYS A 597 -4.30 22.80 17.51
CA CYS A 597 -5.64 23.30 17.21
C CYS A 597 -6.37 23.95 18.39
N ASN A 598 -5.80 23.91 19.60
CA ASN A 598 -6.29 24.71 20.73
C ASN A 598 -5.86 26.18 20.61
N LEU A 599 -4.89 26.49 19.74
CA LEU A 599 -4.51 27.85 19.40
C LEU A 599 -5.48 28.43 18.37
N SER A 600 -6.00 29.62 18.61
CA SER A 600 -6.89 30.28 17.63
C SER A 600 -6.10 30.82 16.43
N PRO A 601 -6.67 30.82 15.20
CA PRO A 601 -6.02 31.40 14.03
C PRO A 601 -5.58 32.84 14.21
N HIS A 602 -6.44 33.68 14.81
CA HIS A 602 -6.15 35.09 15.06
C HIS A 602 -4.92 35.23 15.96
N ARG A 603 -4.87 34.44 17.04
CA ARG A 603 -3.75 34.47 17.99
C ARG A 603 -2.45 33.97 17.35
N TYR A 604 -2.51 32.90 16.56
CA TYR A 604 -1.38 32.40 15.79
C TYR A 604 -0.80 33.43 14.83
N GLU A 605 -1.65 34.06 14.00
CA GLU A 605 -1.22 35.06 13.00
C GLU A 605 -0.67 36.34 13.66
N ALA A 606 -1.27 36.77 14.77
CA ALA A 606 -0.85 37.98 15.48
C ALA A 606 0.51 37.83 16.18
N VAL A 607 0.77 36.68 16.82
CA VAL A 607 1.89 36.54 17.77
C VAL A 607 3.01 35.64 17.24
N PHE A 608 2.68 34.54 16.57
CA PHE A 608 3.63 33.44 16.32
C PHE A 608 4.01 33.29 14.84
N ALA A 609 3.10 33.52 13.89
CA ALA A 609 3.31 33.23 12.48
C ALA A 609 4.57 33.90 11.89
N LYS A 610 4.81 35.18 12.24
CA LYS A 610 5.98 35.94 11.78
C LYS A 610 7.30 35.52 12.44
N LYS A 611 7.22 34.91 13.64
CA LYS A 611 8.39 34.49 14.43
C LYS A 611 8.85 33.07 14.09
N LEU A 612 7.96 32.23 13.59
CA LEU A 612 8.31 30.88 13.13
C LEU A 612 9.06 30.93 11.79
N PRO A 613 10.17 30.20 11.60
CA PRO A 613 10.85 30.15 10.32
C PRO A 613 10.01 29.39 9.27
N GLU A 614 10.16 29.73 7.98
CA GLU A 614 9.56 28.94 6.90
C GLU A 614 10.11 27.51 6.89
N TYR A 615 11.44 27.40 7.02
CA TYR A 615 12.15 26.13 7.04
C TYR A 615 13.23 26.10 8.14
N ILE A 616 13.50 24.92 8.70
CA ILE A 616 14.63 24.68 9.61
C ILE A 616 15.24 23.29 9.34
N THR A 617 16.57 23.19 9.43
CA THR A 617 17.24 21.89 9.40
C THR A 617 17.04 21.17 10.73
N GLY A 618 17.00 19.84 10.70
CA GLY A 618 16.91 19.03 11.91
C GLY A 618 18.06 19.32 12.88
N GLU A 619 19.28 19.49 12.37
CA GLU A 619 20.46 19.86 13.15
C GLU A 619 20.28 21.20 13.89
N ALA A 620 19.91 22.27 13.19
CA ALA A 620 19.73 23.60 13.78
C ALA A 620 18.59 23.63 14.81
N PHE A 621 17.55 22.80 14.63
CA PHE A 621 16.51 22.65 15.64
C PHE A 621 17.03 21.96 16.90
N MET A 622 17.75 20.85 16.73
CA MET A 622 18.25 20.03 17.85
C MET A 622 19.25 20.78 18.72
N GLU A 623 20.08 21.66 18.13
CA GLU A 623 20.98 22.55 18.87
C GLU A 623 20.24 23.46 19.87
N LYS A 624 19.02 23.86 19.56
CA LYS A 624 18.24 24.82 20.38
C LYS A 624 17.19 24.16 21.27
N TYR A 625 16.53 23.09 20.82
CA TYR A 625 15.32 22.55 21.47
C TYR A 625 15.44 21.09 21.94
N VAL A 626 16.55 20.41 21.63
CA VAL A 626 16.87 19.01 22.00
C VAL A 626 15.94 17.94 21.41
N ASP A 627 14.61 18.12 21.42
CA ASP A 627 13.61 17.19 20.87
C ASP A 627 12.30 17.92 20.54
N HIS A 628 11.46 17.31 19.69
CA HIS A 628 10.16 17.83 19.25
C HIS A 628 8.94 17.27 20.00
N GLU A 629 9.15 16.40 21.01
CA GLU A 629 8.10 15.86 21.87
C GLU A 629 7.02 15.05 21.11
N ASP A 630 7.41 14.33 20.05
CA ASP A 630 6.55 13.34 19.36
C ASP A 630 7.11 11.93 19.57
N SER A 631 6.32 11.05 20.18
CA SER A 631 6.75 9.69 20.49
C SER A 631 6.86 8.76 19.28
N VAL A 632 6.41 9.21 18.11
CA VAL A 632 6.26 8.37 16.90
C VAL A 632 7.35 8.66 15.87
N THR A 633 7.79 9.91 15.74
CA THR A 633 8.75 10.33 14.71
C THR A 633 10.11 10.66 15.31
N VAL A 634 11.15 10.55 14.49
CA VAL A 634 12.53 10.91 14.86
C VAL A 634 13.04 11.96 13.88
N ILE A 635 13.66 13.02 14.39
CA ILE A 635 14.23 14.08 13.56
C ILE A 635 15.45 13.55 12.82
N ASP A 636 15.40 13.54 11.49
CA ASP A 636 16.60 13.46 10.66
C ASP A 636 17.31 14.82 10.67
N GLN A 637 18.51 14.86 11.24
CA GLN A 637 19.34 16.07 11.38
C GLN A 637 19.71 16.70 10.03
N ARG A 638 19.86 15.90 8.99
CA ARG A 638 20.30 16.37 7.66
C ARG A 638 19.16 16.91 6.80
N ARG A 639 17.91 16.72 7.23
CA ARG A 639 16.72 17.10 6.47
C ARG A 639 16.27 18.50 6.85
N ASN A 640 15.71 19.21 5.86
CA ASN A 640 15.06 20.50 6.06
C ASN A 640 13.54 20.30 6.17
N TYR A 641 12.91 20.94 7.16
CA TYR A 641 11.47 20.79 7.46
C TYR A 641 10.73 22.11 7.27
N ALA A 642 9.57 22.06 6.61
CA ALA A 642 8.69 23.23 6.46
C ALA A 642 7.91 23.47 7.76
N VAL A 643 8.40 24.36 8.63
CA VAL A 643 7.83 24.53 9.98
C VAL A 643 6.56 25.36 9.94
N ARG A 644 6.62 26.58 9.38
CA ARG A 644 5.50 27.53 9.40
C ARG A 644 4.26 26.95 8.72
N ALA A 645 4.41 26.45 7.49
CA ALA A 645 3.30 25.87 6.74
C ALA A 645 2.66 24.66 7.45
N SER A 646 3.47 23.74 7.96
CA SER A 646 2.97 22.54 8.66
C SER A 646 2.29 22.87 9.99
N THR A 647 2.77 23.89 10.70
CA THR A 647 2.17 24.37 11.96
C THR A 647 0.85 25.11 11.72
N ARG A 648 0.80 25.92 10.67
CA ARG A 648 -0.38 26.72 10.31
C ARG A 648 -1.56 25.85 9.88
N HIS A 649 -1.30 24.78 9.14
CA HIS A 649 -2.34 23.92 8.57
C HIS A 649 -3.39 23.42 9.59
N PRO A 650 -3.01 22.75 10.71
CA PRO A 650 -3.98 22.23 11.67
C PRO A 650 -4.76 23.31 12.44
N ILE A 651 -4.12 24.46 12.71
CA ILE A 651 -4.74 25.62 13.37
C ILE A 651 -5.88 26.17 12.52
N MET A 652 -5.61 26.39 11.23
CA MET A 652 -6.61 26.92 10.29
C MET A 652 -7.71 25.90 10.04
N ARG A 653 -7.35 24.62 9.83
CA ARG A 653 -8.31 23.54 9.51
C ARG A 653 -9.37 23.36 10.58
N THR A 654 -8.98 23.36 11.86
CA THR A 654 -9.94 23.14 12.96
C THR A 654 -11.02 24.23 13.01
N SER A 655 -10.67 25.47 12.70
CA SER A 655 -11.64 26.56 12.68
C SER A 655 -12.67 26.39 11.57
N VAL A 656 -12.25 25.91 10.40
CA VAL A 656 -13.16 25.60 9.28
C VAL A 656 -14.05 24.40 9.63
N SER A 657 -13.50 23.34 10.22
CA SER A 657 -14.30 22.18 10.63
C SER A 657 -15.38 22.54 11.65
N ARG A 658 -15.07 23.43 12.61
CA ARG A 658 -16.07 23.92 13.59
C ARG A 658 -17.19 24.72 12.93
N LEU A 659 -16.87 25.55 11.93
CA LEU A 659 -17.85 26.31 11.15
C LEU A 659 -18.81 25.43 10.34
N VAL A 660 -18.39 24.23 9.93
CA VAL A 660 -19.24 23.29 9.18
C VAL A 660 -20.15 22.48 10.10
N LEU A 661 -19.77 22.29 11.36
CA LEU A 661 -20.61 21.63 12.36
C LEU A 661 -21.73 22.53 12.92
N LEU A 662 -21.50 23.84 12.96
CA LEU A 662 -22.50 24.84 13.31
C LEU A 662 -23.45 25.06 12.13
#